data_AF-A0AAV7BES0-F1
#
_entry.id   AF-A0AAV7BES0-F1
#
_cell.length_a   1.000
_cell.length_b   1.000
_cell.length_c   1.000
_cell.angle_alpha   90.00
_cell.angle_beta   90.00
_cell.angle_gamma   90.00
#
_symmetry.space_group_name_H-M   'P 1'
#
loop_
_entity.id
_entity.type
_entity.pdbx_description
1 polymer ?
#
loop_
_entity_poly.entity_id
_entity_poly.type
_entity_poly.pdbx_seq_one_letter_code
_entity_poly.pdbx_strand_id
1 'polypeptide(L)'
;MNSEPEEQLLHNARNGNLDGVRTLLESHKSGQMTINIDCRGKSKSNLGWTPLHLACYFGHREVVEDLLQAGADINVLNDMGDTPLHRASFTGRKELVMLLLESNADTTVINGEGQTAAVVAQDKEIKAMLEAAQRTQERKLEELLLGAAREGNLAKLSELLNRAKPPDINCIDQMGNTPLHCATYRGMKQCVSRLLKSGADVNVKNKNNQKPVDLAQRMEIKQILLGKTGKYLMKSLQRFEGPLCKSSRFFGWKLFWVVLEHGVMSWFQKQSDALSNVYRQGCKHLTQAICTVKSSDTVSFSVKCFDDTIHNFRVLPKNLKHTREDWLTAIEEHSAYSTHYCSQDQLSDDEDEDPVLVAELKELLEKAQLSHRKLDKEISTFLSALMALEESKDIDPVILQQMKNISDVSQKTCTALADSLLLFTKHEKARNLKLEHEQEKSKILSEALQTLATEHHELEQSLVKGTPPHHSILSEDEFYDALSDSESDHSLSGFETVGNSSVEESLEFNFQKPDNMSDDKKPGGGDATSNGIKKHRTTLPSPMFSRNDFSIWSILRKCIGMELSKITMPVIFNEPLSFLQRLSEYMEHTYLIHKANQCTDPIERMKCVAAFAVSAVASQWERTGKPFNPLLGETYELVRDDLGFRLISEQVSHHPPISAFHAEGLSNDFVFHGSIYPKLKFWGKSVEAEPKGIITLELLKHNEAYTWTNPTCCVHNIIVGKLWIEQYGNMEITNHKTGDKCILNFKPCGLFGKELHKVEGYVQDKSKKKLSSLYGKWTECLYSIDPAGFETFKKNDKKNGDDKKNSKQSGGGEEPDEMPLPDSESVQVIPGSTLLWRIAPRPSNSTQMYNFTHFAMALNEFDKGMETIIPKTDCRLRPDIRAMENGDIDTASEEKKRLEEKQRAARKNRSKSDEDWKTRWFRQGPNPHNNAQDWLYCGKYWDRSYTNLPDIY
;
A
#
# COMPACT_ATOMS: atom_id res chain seq x y z
N MET A 1 6.95 -36.34 43.72
CA MET A 1 8.26 -35.65 43.65
C MET A 1 7.97 -34.27 43.09
N ASN A 2 8.21 -33.20 43.84
CA ASN A 2 7.99 -31.82 43.38
C ASN A 2 8.96 -31.53 42.22
N SER A 3 8.48 -31.59 40.99
CA SER A 3 9.22 -31.05 39.85
C SER A 3 9.06 -29.54 39.84
N GLU A 4 10.18 -28.82 39.74
CA GLU A 4 10.24 -27.38 39.48
C GLU A 4 9.30 -27.05 38.29
N PRO A 5 8.48 -25.99 38.33
CA PRO A 5 7.49 -25.68 37.28
C PRO A 5 8.12 -25.55 35.88
N GLU A 6 9.39 -25.15 35.81
CA GLU A 6 10.21 -25.12 34.60
C GLU A 6 10.50 -26.53 34.04
N GLU A 7 10.85 -27.50 34.89
CA GLU A 7 11.02 -28.89 34.48
C GLU A 7 9.70 -29.52 34.02
N GLN A 8 8.58 -29.08 34.60
CA GLN A 8 7.25 -29.50 34.17
C GLN A 8 6.85 -28.88 32.83
N LEU A 9 7.21 -27.61 32.58
CA LEU A 9 7.05 -26.95 31.28
C LEU A 9 7.88 -27.65 30.19
N LEU A 10 9.15 -27.96 30.48
CA LEU A 10 10.04 -28.70 29.57
C LEU A 10 9.50 -30.11 29.28
N HIS A 11 8.97 -30.80 30.29
CA HIS A 11 8.36 -32.12 30.13
C HIS A 11 7.09 -32.06 29.28
N ASN A 12 6.19 -31.11 29.56
CA ASN A 12 4.95 -30.93 28.80
C ASN A 12 5.24 -30.53 27.36
N ALA A 13 6.20 -29.63 27.13
CA ALA A 13 6.59 -29.20 25.79
C ALA A 13 7.24 -30.32 24.97
N ARG A 14 8.02 -31.20 25.62
CA ARG A 14 8.59 -32.40 24.98
C ARG A 14 7.51 -33.41 24.55
N ASN A 15 6.50 -33.61 25.38
CA ASN A 15 5.47 -34.63 25.17
C ASN A 15 4.24 -34.11 24.41
N GLY A 16 4.17 -32.81 24.12
CA GLY A 16 3.02 -32.20 23.43
C GLY A 16 1.79 -32.06 24.31
N ASN A 17 1.96 -32.00 25.63
CA ASN A 17 0.84 -31.85 26.57
C ASN A 17 0.37 -30.39 26.61
N LEU A 18 -0.50 -30.03 25.66
CA LEU A 18 -1.01 -28.67 25.47
C LEU A 18 -1.68 -28.10 26.73
N ASP A 19 -2.60 -28.85 27.34
CA ASP A 19 -3.34 -28.41 28.52
C ASP A 19 -2.39 -28.12 29.70
N GLY A 20 -1.36 -28.95 29.84
CA GLY A 20 -0.30 -28.75 30.84
C GLY A 20 0.56 -27.52 30.57
N VAL A 21 0.83 -27.17 29.31
CA VAL A 21 1.55 -25.94 28.94
C VAL A 21 0.68 -24.71 29.21
N ARG A 22 -0.57 -24.70 28.75
CA ARG A 22 -1.53 -23.59 28.96
C ARG A 22 -1.72 -23.28 30.43
N THR A 23 -1.96 -24.30 31.25
CA THR A 23 -2.15 -24.12 32.70
C THR A 23 -0.94 -23.43 33.35
N LEU A 24 0.27 -23.80 32.95
CA LEU A 24 1.50 -23.19 33.47
C LEU A 24 1.68 -21.75 32.97
N LEU A 25 1.40 -21.48 31.69
CA LEU A 25 1.51 -20.13 31.10
C LEU A 25 0.43 -19.16 31.63
N GLU A 26 -0.79 -19.63 31.88
CA GLU A 26 -1.87 -18.86 32.48
C GLU A 26 -1.59 -18.54 33.96
N SER A 27 -1.06 -19.51 34.70
CA SER A 27 -0.58 -19.30 36.08
C SER A 27 0.56 -18.28 36.12
N HIS A 28 1.37 -18.23 35.05
CA HIS A 28 2.42 -17.22 34.90
C HIS A 28 1.85 -15.83 34.59
N LYS A 29 0.92 -15.72 33.64
CA LYS A 29 0.26 -14.46 33.26
C LYS A 29 -0.58 -13.86 34.39
N SER A 30 -1.22 -14.69 35.22
CA SER A 30 -2.02 -14.26 36.37
C SER A 30 -1.18 -13.88 37.60
N GLY A 31 0.15 -13.98 37.52
CA GLY A 31 1.07 -13.65 38.62
C GLY A 31 1.07 -14.65 39.78
N GLN A 32 0.37 -15.77 39.65
CA GLN A 32 0.34 -16.83 40.67
C GLN A 32 1.66 -17.60 40.75
N MET A 33 2.43 -17.64 39.65
CA MET A 33 3.72 -18.32 39.58
C MET A 33 4.68 -17.58 38.64
N THR A 34 5.98 -17.50 39.00
CA THR A 34 7.00 -16.97 38.09
C THR A 34 7.69 -18.13 37.38
N ILE A 35 7.64 -18.16 36.05
CA ILE A 35 8.27 -19.20 35.22
C ILE A 35 9.14 -18.50 34.18
N ASN A 36 10.40 -18.92 34.04
CA ASN A 36 11.18 -18.53 32.87
C ASN A 36 10.73 -19.37 31.67
N ILE A 37 10.07 -18.76 30.69
CA ILE A 37 9.57 -19.44 29.48
C ILE A 37 10.72 -20.02 28.65
N ASP A 38 11.89 -19.38 28.68
CA ASP A 38 13.12 -19.83 28.04
C ASP A 38 14.02 -20.64 28.98
N CYS A 39 13.44 -21.30 29.98
CA CYS A 39 14.18 -22.16 30.92
C CYS A 39 14.97 -23.24 30.17
N ARG A 40 16.19 -23.52 30.61
CA ARG A 40 17.03 -24.58 30.03
C ARG A 40 16.94 -25.85 30.86
N GLY A 41 16.72 -26.98 30.19
CA GLY A 41 16.72 -28.28 30.86
C GLY A 41 18.06 -28.57 31.52
N LYS A 42 18.01 -29.05 32.78
CA LYS A 42 19.20 -29.40 33.58
C LYS A 42 19.46 -30.91 33.58
N SER A 43 18.48 -31.72 33.19
CA SER A 43 18.58 -33.18 33.15
C SER A 43 19.34 -33.67 31.90
N LYS A 44 20.00 -34.84 31.99
CA LYS A 44 20.71 -35.48 30.85
C LYS A 44 19.83 -35.62 29.59
N SER A 45 18.51 -35.62 29.75
CA SER A 45 17.56 -35.87 28.68
C SER A 45 17.18 -34.63 27.85
N ASN A 46 17.39 -33.41 28.39
CA ASN A 46 17.02 -32.12 27.79
C ASN A 46 18.11 -31.04 28.03
N LEU A 47 19.35 -31.45 28.29
CA LEU A 47 20.40 -30.55 28.76
C LEU A 47 20.63 -29.39 27.78
N GLY A 48 20.42 -28.16 28.24
CA GLY A 48 20.65 -26.96 27.44
C GLY A 48 19.52 -26.59 26.47
N TRP A 49 18.42 -27.35 26.42
CA TRP A 49 17.30 -27.11 25.52
C TRP A 49 16.18 -26.34 26.21
N THR A 50 15.53 -25.44 25.47
CA THR A 50 14.34 -24.70 25.94
C THR A 50 13.05 -25.45 25.58
N PRO A 51 11.89 -25.09 26.17
CA PRO A 51 10.60 -25.67 25.81
C PRO A 51 10.32 -25.53 24.31
N LEU A 52 10.69 -24.38 23.72
CA LEU A 52 10.52 -24.13 22.28
C LEU A 52 11.38 -25.07 21.41
N HIS A 53 12.64 -25.33 21.79
CA HIS A 53 13.47 -26.33 21.10
C HIS A 53 12.86 -27.74 21.14
N LEU A 54 12.33 -28.15 22.29
CA LEU A 54 11.72 -29.46 22.48
C LEU A 54 10.45 -29.60 21.64
N ALA A 55 9.54 -28.62 21.71
CA ALA A 55 8.32 -28.62 20.92
C ALA A 55 8.61 -28.64 19.41
N CYS A 56 9.61 -27.86 18.96
CA CYS A 56 10.02 -27.82 17.56
C CYS A 56 10.65 -29.14 17.08
N TYR A 57 11.46 -29.79 17.91
CA TYR A 57 12.12 -31.06 17.57
C TYR A 57 11.13 -32.24 17.53
N PHE A 58 10.19 -32.29 18.48
CA PHE A 58 9.23 -33.39 18.55
C PHE A 58 8.01 -33.19 17.62
N GLY A 59 7.73 -31.97 17.17
CA GLY A 59 6.70 -31.69 16.16
C GLY A 59 5.39 -31.13 16.71
N HIS A 60 5.39 -30.53 17.91
CA HIS A 60 4.18 -30.12 18.61
C HIS A 60 3.77 -28.68 18.27
N ARG A 61 3.05 -28.50 17.14
CA ARG A 61 2.69 -27.18 16.62
C ARG A 61 1.93 -26.29 17.60
N GLU A 62 0.86 -26.80 18.20
CA GLU A 62 0.00 -26.01 19.11
C GLU A 62 0.77 -25.52 20.34
N VAL A 63 1.71 -26.32 20.83
CA VAL A 63 2.61 -25.92 21.93
C VAL A 63 3.57 -24.82 21.50
N VAL A 64 4.09 -24.86 20.26
CA VAL A 64 4.96 -23.81 19.71
C VAL A 64 4.19 -22.49 19.62
N GLU A 65 2.94 -22.50 19.16
CA GLU A 65 2.08 -21.30 19.08
C GLU A 65 1.85 -20.68 20.46
N ASP A 66 1.47 -21.48 21.46
CA ASP A 66 1.21 -21.00 22.82
C ASP A 66 2.49 -20.45 23.50
N LEU A 67 3.65 -21.08 23.27
CA LEU A 67 4.94 -20.60 23.80
C LEU A 67 5.36 -19.27 23.17
N LEU A 68 5.20 -19.11 21.85
CA LEU A 68 5.50 -17.86 21.15
C LEU A 68 4.54 -16.74 21.59
N GLN A 69 3.25 -17.03 21.75
CA GLN A 69 2.26 -16.07 22.26
C GLN A 69 2.53 -15.65 23.71
N ALA A 70 3.19 -16.51 24.50
CA ALA A 70 3.63 -16.18 25.85
C ALA A 70 4.95 -15.39 25.88
N GLY A 71 5.59 -15.15 24.73
CA GLY A 71 6.80 -14.33 24.62
C GLY A 71 8.11 -15.11 24.67
N ALA A 72 8.12 -16.40 24.35
CA ALA A 72 9.36 -17.17 24.19
C ALA A 72 10.28 -16.54 23.12
N ASP A 73 11.58 -16.46 23.39
CA ASP A 73 12.55 -15.95 22.41
C ASP A 73 12.73 -16.94 21.26
N ILE A 74 12.26 -16.53 20.08
CA ILE A 74 12.28 -17.34 18.86
C ILE A 74 13.70 -17.67 18.36
N ASN A 75 14.68 -16.84 18.71
CA ASN A 75 16.07 -16.98 18.28
C ASN A 75 16.99 -17.46 19.42
N VAL A 76 16.42 -17.95 20.52
CA VAL A 76 17.18 -18.46 21.67
C VAL A 76 18.13 -19.58 21.24
N LEU A 77 19.38 -19.54 21.71
CA LEU A 77 20.40 -20.53 21.35
C LEU A 77 20.48 -21.63 22.41
N ASN A 78 20.37 -22.89 22.04
CA ASN A 78 20.69 -23.99 22.96
C ASN A 78 22.22 -24.10 23.19
N ASP A 79 22.66 -25.06 24.01
CA ASP A 79 24.09 -25.21 24.34
C ASP A 79 24.98 -25.62 23.14
N MET A 80 24.37 -26.06 22.03
CA MET A 80 25.05 -26.34 20.75
C MET A 80 25.04 -25.12 19.81
N GLY A 81 24.46 -24.00 20.24
CA GLY A 81 24.27 -22.79 19.43
C GLY A 81 23.12 -22.89 18.41
N ASP A 82 22.30 -23.93 18.47
CA ASP A 82 21.14 -24.06 17.57
C ASP A 82 19.98 -23.18 18.05
N THR A 83 19.22 -22.63 17.10
CA THR A 83 17.91 -22.03 17.35
C THR A 83 16.79 -23.08 17.24
N PRO A 84 15.56 -22.79 17.72
CA PRO A 84 14.40 -23.64 17.46
C PRO A 84 14.19 -23.93 15.96
N LEU A 85 14.51 -22.96 15.09
CA LEU A 85 14.47 -23.11 13.63
C LEU A 85 15.48 -24.13 13.11
N HIS A 86 16.68 -24.22 13.68
CA HIS A 86 17.64 -25.27 13.33
C HIS A 86 17.09 -26.66 13.65
N ARG A 87 16.39 -26.81 14.79
CA ARG A 87 15.82 -28.10 15.21
C ARG A 87 14.58 -28.50 14.42
N ALA A 88 13.69 -27.57 14.09
CA ALA A 88 12.57 -27.82 13.18
C ALA A 88 13.07 -28.22 11.78
N SER A 89 14.10 -27.53 11.28
CA SER A 89 14.71 -27.79 9.97
C SER A 89 15.45 -29.13 9.92
N PHE A 90 16.23 -29.46 10.95
CA PHE A 90 16.94 -30.73 11.07
C PHE A 90 16.01 -31.95 11.05
N THR A 91 14.86 -31.82 11.72
CA THR A 91 13.88 -32.90 11.86
C THR A 91 12.88 -33.00 10.70
N GLY A 92 12.95 -32.08 9.73
CA GLY A 92 12.10 -32.10 8.55
C GLY A 92 10.66 -31.62 8.82
N ARG A 93 10.42 -30.81 9.86
CA ARG A 93 9.07 -30.38 10.28
C ARG A 93 8.66 -29.10 9.56
N LYS A 94 8.17 -29.24 8.32
CA LYS A 94 7.83 -28.12 7.44
C LYS A 94 6.86 -27.11 8.05
N GLU A 95 5.79 -27.59 8.68
CA GLU A 95 4.74 -26.76 9.28
C GLU A 95 5.25 -25.88 10.41
N LEU A 96 6.25 -26.38 11.15
CA LEU A 96 6.92 -25.64 12.21
C LEU A 96 7.95 -24.65 11.67
N VAL A 97 8.67 -25.02 10.60
CA VAL A 97 9.57 -24.09 9.91
C VAL A 97 8.76 -22.90 9.38
N MET A 98 7.60 -23.13 8.76
CA MET A 98 6.70 -22.05 8.32
C MET A 98 6.25 -21.18 9.49
N LEU A 99 5.74 -21.78 10.57
CA LEU A 99 5.27 -21.04 11.75
C LEU A 99 6.36 -20.17 12.38
N LEU A 100 7.60 -20.69 12.48
CA LEU A 100 8.73 -19.93 13.00
C LEU A 100 9.12 -18.77 12.08
N LEU A 101 9.10 -18.96 10.76
CA LEU A 101 9.38 -17.90 9.79
C LEU A 101 8.28 -16.82 9.79
N GLU A 102 7.00 -17.20 9.90
CA GLU A 102 5.86 -16.29 10.08
C GLU A 102 6.00 -15.43 11.35
N SER A 103 6.65 -16.00 12.38
CA SER A 103 6.94 -15.34 13.65
C SER A 103 8.29 -14.58 13.65
N ASN A 104 8.86 -14.30 12.48
CA ASN A 104 10.13 -13.58 12.27
C ASN A 104 11.38 -14.26 12.86
N ALA A 105 11.47 -15.60 12.79
CA ALA A 105 12.71 -16.30 13.11
C ALA A 105 13.86 -15.87 12.19
N ASP A 106 15.05 -15.64 12.76
CA ASP A 106 16.24 -15.24 12.00
C ASP A 106 16.88 -16.48 11.34
N THR A 107 16.83 -16.49 10.01
CA THR A 107 17.40 -17.56 9.17
C THR A 107 18.91 -17.51 9.06
N THR A 108 19.53 -16.40 9.46
CA THR A 108 20.95 -16.12 9.24
C THR A 108 21.85 -16.51 10.41
N VAL A 109 21.25 -16.92 11.54
CA VAL A 109 21.96 -17.39 12.72
C VAL A 109 22.77 -18.64 12.37
N ILE A 110 24.01 -18.67 12.86
CA ILE A 110 24.96 -19.75 12.64
C ILE A 110 25.14 -20.48 13.97
N ASN A 111 24.94 -21.80 13.96
CA ASN A 111 25.13 -22.63 15.15
C ASN A 111 26.61 -22.86 15.50
N GLY A 112 26.87 -23.58 16.60
CA GLY A 112 28.23 -23.87 17.06
C GLY A 112 29.08 -24.70 16.09
N GLU A 113 28.46 -25.33 15.09
CA GLU A 113 29.14 -26.07 14.01
C GLU A 113 29.40 -25.22 12.76
N GLY A 114 29.04 -23.93 12.78
CA GLY A 114 29.23 -23.05 11.63
C GLY A 114 28.14 -23.17 10.55
N GLN A 115 26.98 -23.75 10.88
CA GLN A 115 25.90 -24.04 9.93
C GLN A 115 24.68 -23.16 10.20
N THR A 116 23.96 -22.76 9.15
CA THR A 116 22.63 -22.12 9.27
C THR A 116 21.52 -23.17 9.24
N ALA A 117 20.30 -22.79 9.63
CA ALA A 117 19.14 -23.70 9.60
C ALA A 117 18.92 -24.35 8.22
N ALA A 118 19.21 -23.62 7.13
CA ALA A 118 19.13 -24.13 5.75
C ALA A 118 20.17 -25.21 5.43
N VAL A 119 21.37 -25.13 6.02
CA VAL A 119 22.43 -26.13 5.84
C VAL A 119 22.13 -27.40 6.63
N VAL A 120 21.52 -27.24 7.81
CA VAL A 120 21.11 -28.34 8.69
C VAL A 120 19.88 -29.10 8.14
N ALA A 121 19.06 -28.46 7.31
CA ALA A 121 17.90 -29.07 6.68
C ALA A 121 18.30 -30.19 5.70
N GLN A 122 17.81 -31.42 5.96
CA GLN A 122 17.98 -32.55 5.03
C GLN A 122 16.94 -32.54 3.91
N ASP A 123 15.76 -32.00 4.19
CA ASP A 123 14.65 -31.91 3.24
C ASP A 123 14.88 -30.77 2.22
N LYS A 124 14.75 -31.10 0.93
CA LYS A 124 14.99 -30.16 -0.17
C LYS A 124 14.00 -29.00 -0.20
N GLU A 125 12.75 -29.24 0.18
CA GLU A 125 11.69 -28.24 0.20
C GLU A 125 11.90 -27.25 1.36
N ILE A 126 12.25 -27.75 2.55
CA ILE A 126 12.59 -26.90 3.71
C ILE A 126 13.85 -26.07 3.44
N LYS A 127 14.86 -26.69 2.82
CA LYS A 127 16.06 -25.96 2.41
C LYS A 127 15.74 -24.84 1.43
N ALA A 128 14.92 -25.12 0.41
CA ALA A 128 14.46 -24.11 -0.54
C ALA A 128 13.65 -22.99 0.13
N MET A 129 12.79 -23.32 1.09
CA MET A 129 12.00 -22.37 1.88
C MET A 129 12.89 -21.42 2.69
N LEU A 130 13.90 -21.95 3.38
CA LEU A 130 14.82 -21.15 4.18
C LEU A 130 15.74 -20.28 3.32
N GLU A 131 16.22 -20.82 2.19
CA GLU A 131 16.99 -20.03 1.21
C GLU A 131 16.13 -18.90 0.60
N ALA A 132 14.84 -19.15 0.33
CA ALA A 132 13.91 -18.13 -0.14
C ALA A 132 13.64 -17.06 0.92
N ALA A 133 13.44 -17.46 2.18
CA ALA A 133 13.27 -16.54 3.30
C ALA A 133 14.50 -15.65 3.50
N GLN A 134 15.71 -16.22 3.39
CA GLN A 134 16.96 -15.46 3.45
C GLN A 134 17.05 -14.42 2.32
N ARG A 135 16.79 -14.81 1.06
CA ARG A 135 16.78 -13.88 -0.10
C ARG A 135 15.75 -12.76 0.07
N THR A 136 14.59 -13.09 0.63
CA THR A 136 13.52 -12.11 0.90
C THR A 136 13.96 -11.09 1.94
N GLN A 137 14.65 -11.52 3.00
CA GLN A 137 15.20 -10.63 4.02
C GLN A 137 16.31 -9.73 3.47
N GLU A 138 17.17 -10.26 2.58
CA GLU A 138 18.21 -9.49 1.88
C GLU A 138 17.59 -8.43 0.94
N ARG A 139 16.59 -8.81 0.13
CA ARG A 139 15.88 -7.89 -0.79
C ARG A 139 15.17 -6.75 -0.05
N LYS A 140 14.56 -7.04 1.11
CA LYS A 140 13.97 -6.00 1.99
C LYS A 140 15.00 -4.98 2.44
N LEU A 141 16.22 -5.42 2.79
CA LEU A 141 17.29 -4.51 3.18
C LEU A 141 17.79 -3.67 1.99
N GLU A 142 17.84 -4.24 0.78
CA GLU A 142 18.18 -3.52 -0.45
C GLU A 142 17.12 -2.48 -0.84
N GLU A 143 15.84 -2.81 -0.71
CA GLU A 143 14.73 -1.87 -0.93
C GLU A 143 14.77 -0.71 0.06
N LEU A 144 15.05 -0.99 1.33
CA LEU A 144 15.26 0.03 2.35
C LEU A 144 16.49 0.91 2.04
N LEU A 145 17.55 0.33 1.47
CA LEU A 145 18.74 1.09 1.06
C LEU A 145 18.42 2.03 -0.12
N LEU A 146 17.71 1.53 -1.14
CA LEU A 146 17.24 2.30 -2.29
C LEU A 146 16.30 3.45 -1.86
N GLY A 147 15.37 3.15 -0.95
CA GLY A 147 14.45 4.14 -0.36
C GLY A 147 15.20 5.22 0.42
N ALA A 148 16.09 4.83 1.33
CA ALA A 148 16.89 5.77 2.10
C ALA A 148 17.78 6.67 1.22
N ALA A 149 18.34 6.13 0.14
CA ALA A 149 19.11 6.90 -0.83
C ALA A 149 18.25 7.89 -1.63
N ARG A 150 17.01 7.49 -1.99
CA ARG A 150 16.05 8.30 -2.75
C ARG A 150 15.46 9.45 -1.92
N GLU A 151 15.14 9.18 -0.66
CA GLU A 151 14.56 10.13 0.29
C GLU A 151 15.61 11.04 0.95
N GLY A 152 16.89 10.68 0.83
CA GLY A 152 17.97 11.43 1.48
C GLY A 152 18.15 11.11 2.96
N ASN A 153 17.57 10.01 3.45
CA ASN A 153 17.65 9.58 4.83
C ASN A 153 19.04 8.98 5.14
N LEU A 154 20.00 9.85 5.47
CA LEU A 154 21.39 9.49 5.73
C LEU A 154 21.54 8.56 6.95
N ALA A 155 20.73 8.76 7.99
CA ALA A 155 20.77 7.95 9.21
C ALA A 155 20.41 6.49 8.90
N LYS A 156 19.28 6.27 8.20
CA LYS A 156 18.86 4.93 7.81
C LYS A 156 19.81 4.29 6.80
N LEU A 157 20.30 5.07 5.84
CA LEU A 157 21.28 4.61 4.87
C LEU A 157 22.59 4.17 5.55
N SER A 158 23.07 4.92 6.54
CA SER A 158 24.27 4.58 7.31
C SER A 158 24.07 3.38 8.22
N GLU A 159 22.90 3.25 8.86
CA GLU A 159 22.52 2.08 9.65
C GLU A 159 22.58 0.80 8.80
N LEU A 160 22.00 0.83 7.60
CA LEU A 160 21.95 -0.32 6.69
C LEU A 160 23.34 -0.73 6.19
N LEU A 161 24.18 0.25 5.82
CA LEU A 161 25.54 -0.01 5.31
C LEU A 161 26.53 -0.46 6.40
N ASN A 162 26.22 -0.22 7.67
CA ASN A 162 27.07 -0.61 8.82
C ASN A 162 26.67 -1.96 9.45
N ARG A 163 25.67 -2.67 8.90
CA ARG A 163 25.26 -4.00 9.38
C ARG A 163 26.41 -5.01 9.23
N ALA A 164 26.42 -6.04 10.07
CA ALA A 164 27.39 -7.14 9.97
C ALA A 164 27.35 -7.86 8.60
N LYS A 165 26.18 -7.89 7.96
CA LYS A 165 25.97 -8.21 6.54
C LYS A 165 25.20 -7.06 5.89
N PRO A 166 25.87 -6.11 5.23
CA PRO A 166 25.18 -5.00 4.57
C PRO A 166 24.49 -5.47 3.28
N PRO A 167 23.37 -4.84 2.89
CA PRO A 167 22.74 -5.09 1.58
C PRO A 167 23.66 -4.68 0.44
N ASP A 168 23.44 -5.23 -0.77
CA ASP A 168 24.24 -4.85 -1.94
C ASP A 168 24.11 -3.35 -2.20
N ILE A 169 25.24 -2.64 -2.13
CA ILE A 169 25.31 -1.20 -2.33
C ILE A 169 24.98 -0.79 -3.78
N ASN A 170 25.13 -1.72 -4.72
CA ASN A 170 24.80 -1.55 -6.13
C ASN A 170 23.52 -2.28 -6.53
N CYS A 171 22.66 -2.64 -5.57
CA CYS A 171 21.31 -3.15 -5.85
C CYS A 171 20.56 -2.21 -6.80
N ILE A 172 19.59 -2.73 -7.55
CA ILE A 172 18.91 -1.98 -8.60
C ILE A 172 17.41 -1.96 -8.39
N ASP A 173 16.78 -0.82 -8.69
CA ASP A 173 15.32 -0.71 -8.75
C ASP A 173 14.75 -1.25 -10.07
N GLN A 174 13.43 -1.15 -10.24
CA GLN A 174 12.72 -1.60 -11.44
C GLN A 174 13.19 -0.93 -12.74
N MET A 175 13.80 0.26 -12.66
CA MET A 175 14.36 1.01 -13.79
C MET A 175 15.86 0.73 -13.99
N GLY A 176 16.48 -0.11 -13.17
CA GLY A 176 17.91 -0.38 -13.17
C GLY A 176 18.74 0.69 -12.45
N ASN A 177 18.12 1.58 -11.67
CA ASN A 177 18.84 2.61 -10.92
C ASN A 177 19.39 2.03 -9.62
N THR A 178 20.66 2.31 -9.35
CA THR A 178 21.28 2.01 -8.05
C THR A 178 20.91 3.03 -6.97
N PRO A 179 21.17 2.77 -5.67
CA PRO A 179 21.05 3.80 -4.62
C PRO A 179 21.79 5.09 -5.00
N LEU A 180 22.94 4.97 -5.66
CA LEU A 180 23.72 6.11 -6.13
C LEU A 180 23.02 6.89 -7.25
N HIS A 181 22.34 6.23 -8.20
CA HIS A 181 21.50 6.90 -9.20
C HIS A 181 20.36 7.67 -8.53
N CYS A 182 19.67 7.04 -7.57
CA CYS A 182 18.55 7.64 -6.85
C CYS A 182 18.98 8.90 -6.07
N ALA A 183 20.05 8.78 -5.29
CA ALA A 183 20.60 9.90 -4.51
C ALA A 183 21.11 11.03 -5.42
N THR A 184 21.74 10.68 -6.56
CA THR A 184 22.27 11.66 -7.50
C THR A 184 21.19 12.44 -8.23
N TYR A 185 20.16 11.75 -8.73
CA TYR A 185 19.04 12.36 -9.44
C TYR A 185 18.27 13.35 -8.56
N ARG A 186 18.04 13.00 -7.29
CA ARG A 186 17.30 13.81 -6.31
C ARG A 186 18.15 14.90 -5.65
N GLY A 187 19.45 14.93 -5.90
CA GLY A 187 20.32 15.96 -5.35
C GLY A 187 20.79 15.71 -3.91
N MET A 188 20.75 14.46 -3.44
CA MET A 188 21.03 14.08 -2.05
C MET A 188 22.54 13.98 -1.78
N LYS A 189 23.22 15.13 -1.68
CA LYS A 189 24.68 15.25 -1.58
C LYS A 189 25.31 14.37 -0.48
N GLN A 190 24.70 14.32 0.70
CA GLN A 190 25.23 13.54 1.83
C GLN A 190 25.09 12.04 1.59
N CYS A 191 23.95 11.57 1.07
CA CYS A 191 23.76 10.17 0.68
C CYS A 191 24.69 9.77 -0.48
N VAL A 192 24.88 10.62 -1.49
CA VAL A 192 25.85 10.40 -2.58
C VAL A 192 27.26 10.23 -2.00
N SER A 193 27.69 11.13 -1.10
CA SER A 193 29.01 11.06 -0.48
C SER A 193 29.18 9.81 0.38
N ARG A 194 28.15 9.41 1.13
CA ARG A 194 28.16 8.20 1.96
C ARG A 194 28.22 6.92 1.12
N LEU A 195 27.40 6.82 0.06
CA LEU A 195 27.39 5.69 -0.86
C LEU A 195 28.74 5.53 -1.56
N LEU A 196 29.36 6.63 -2.02
CA LEU A 196 30.70 6.58 -2.61
C LEU A 196 31.77 6.14 -1.61
N LYS A 197 31.73 6.65 -0.37
CA LYS A 197 32.62 6.22 0.72
C LYS A 197 32.47 4.74 1.06
N SER A 198 31.27 4.19 0.90
CA SER A 198 30.95 2.78 1.12
C SER A 198 31.17 1.89 -0.12
N GLY A 199 31.72 2.44 -1.22
CA GLY A 199 32.13 1.66 -2.39
C GLY A 199 31.09 1.53 -3.51
N ALA A 200 30.09 2.40 -3.58
CA ALA A 200 29.11 2.40 -4.68
C ALA A 200 29.78 2.69 -6.04
N ASP A 201 29.42 1.91 -7.06
CA ASP A 201 30.00 2.04 -8.39
C ASP A 201 29.33 3.17 -9.19
N VAL A 202 30.15 4.13 -9.60
CA VAL A 202 29.77 5.30 -10.41
C VAL A 202 29.55 4.98 -11.89
N ASN A 203 29.89 3.78 -12.34
CA ASN A 203 29.86 3.38 -13.75
C ASN A 203 28.68 2.50 -14.13
N VAL A 204 27.90 2.04 -13.16
CA VAL A 204 26.69 1.25 -13.41
C VAL A 204 25.75 2.04 -14.30
N LYS A 205 25.16 1.36 -15.29
CA LYS A 205 24.18 1.97 -16.20
C LYS A 205 22.80 1.43 -15.89
N ASN A 206 21.83 2.33 -15.79
CA ASN A 206 20.42 1.95 -15.71
C ASN A 206 19.88 1.44 -17.06
N LYS A 207 18.61 1.03 -17.11
CA LYS A 207 17.97 0.52 -18.35
C LYS A 207 17.93 1.55 -19.50
N ASN A 208 18.10 2.84 -19.19
CA ASN A 208 18.20 3.92 -20.17
C ASN A 208 19.65 4.22 -20.60
N ASN A 209 20.60 3.34 -20.26
CA ASN A 209 22.04 3.51 -20.52
C ASN A 209 22.67 4.74 -19.83
N GLN A 210 22.05 5.29 -18.80
CA GLN A 210 22.54 6.46 -18.07
C GLN A 210 23.35 6.01 -16.85
N LYS A 211 24.48 6.68 -16.60
CA LYS A 211 25.27 6.57 -15.36
C LYS A 211 24.72 7.51 -14.28
N PRO A 212 25.07 7.33 -12.99
CA PRO A 212 24.70 8.28 -11.93
C PRO A 212 25.05 9.73 -12.29
N VAL A 213 26.25 9.97 -12.84
CA VAL A 213 26.70 11.31 -13.24
C VAL A 213 25.82 11.98 -14.30
N ASP A 214 25.21 11.19 -15.19
CA ASP A 214 24.33 11.71 -16.25
C ASP A 214 23.00 12.22 -15.66
N LEU A 215 22.59 11.68 -14.51
CA LEU A 215 21.38 12.06 -13.79
C LEU A 215 21.59 13.23 -12.82
N ALA A 216 22.83 13.64 -12.57
CA ALA A 216 23.13 14.72 -11.63
C ALA A 216 22.58 16.05 -12.17
N GLN A 217 21.61 16.65 -11.47
CA GLN A 217 21.04 17.95 -11.88
C GLN A 217 21.88 19.13 -11.37
N ARG A 218 22.57 18.96 -10.23
CA ARG A 218 23.40 19.99 -9.60
C ARG A 218 24.86 19.85 -10.00
N MET A 219 25.52 20.97 -10.32
CA MET A 219 26.95 20.99 -10.67
C MET A 219 27.81 20.45 -9.53
N GLU A 220 27.47 20.71 -8.27
CA GLU A 220 28.20 20.18 -7.11
C GLU A 220 28.23 18.65 -7.07
N ILE A 221 27.11 17.99 -7.38
CA ILE A 221 27.03 16.52 -7.37
C ILE A 221 27.74 15.94 -8.59
N LYS A 222 27.69 16.62 -9.74
CA LYS A 222 28.56 16.29 -10.88
C LYS A 222 30.04 16.36 -10.49
N GLN A 223 30.46 17.39 -9.74
CA GLN A 223 31.86 17.51 -9.31
C GLN A 223 32.26 16.42 -8.31
N ILE A 224 31.36 16.02 -7.41
CA ILE A 224 31.58 14.91 -6.47
C ILE A 224 31.76 13.58 -7.22
N LEU A 225 30.93 13.32 -8.25
CA LEU A 225 31.00 12.10 -9.06
C LEU A 225 32.16 12.10 -10.07
N LEU A 226 32.56 13.28 -10.57
CA LEU A 226 33.66 13.46 -11.53
C LEU A 226 35.03 13.71 -10.86
N GLY A 227 35.09 13.73 -9.53
CA GLY A 227 36.34 13.85 -8.77
C GLY A 227 37.02 15.23 -8.87
N LYS A 228 36.29 16.30 -9.18
CA LYS A 228 36.83 17.67 -9.32
C LYS A 228 36.37 18.61 -8.19
N THR A 229 36.63 18.17 -6.96
CA THR A 229 37.02 19.06 -5.85
C THR A 229 38.38 18.57 -5.39
N GLY A 230 39.43 19.32 -5.74
CA GLY A 230 40.79 19.00 -5.35
C GLY A 230 40.98 19.01 -3.84
N LYS A 231 41.78 18.04 -3.37
CA LYS A 231 42.44 17.96 -2.04
C LYS A 231 41.65 17.47 -0.83
N TYR A 232 40.69 16.57 -1.01
CA TYR A 232 40.56 15.47 -0.06
C TYR A 232 40.69 14.16 -0.83
N LEU A 233 41.94 13.89 -1.22
CA LEU A 233 42.37 12.54 -1.46
C LEU A 233 41.88 11.73 -0.26
N MET A 234 41.11 10.67 -0.50
CA MET A 234 41.09 9.55 0.43
C MET A 234 42.55 9.16 0.64
N LYS A 235 43.16 9.64 1.73
CA LYS A 235 44.31 8.94 2.28
C LYS A 235 43.67 7.67 2.81
N SER A 236 43.70 6.58 2.02
CA SER A 236 43.42 5.26 2.54
C SER A 236 44.26 5.15 3.80
N LEU A 237 43.63 5.13 4.97
CA LEU A 237 44.35 5.08 6.22
C LEU A 237 45.14 3.76 6.19
N GLN A 238 46.46 3.85 6.06
CA GLN A 238 47.25 2.65 5.80
C GLN A 238 47.24 1.79 7.05
N ARG A 239 46.88 0.50 6.88
CA ARG A 239 46.99 -0.50 7.94
C ARG A 239 48.40 -0.46 8.51
N PHE A 240 48.51 -0.14 9.79
CA PHE A 240 49.79 -0.05 10.48
C PHE A 240 49.91 -1.19 11.48
N GLU A 241 50.93 -2.03 11.35
CA GLU A 241 51.06 -3.23 12.18
C GLU A 241 52.49 -3.55 12.58
N GLY A 242 52.62 -4.20 13.74
CA GLY A 242 53.91 -4.68 14.22
C GLY A 242 53.89 -5.17 15.66
N PRO A 243 55.03 -5.67 16.14
CA PRO A 243 55.14 -6.22 17.49
C PRO A 243 55.24 -5.12 18.56
N LEU A 244 54.36 -5.15 19.56
CA LEU A 244 54.40 -4.28 20.74
C LEU A 244 54.29 -5.09 22.03
N CYS A 245 55.06 -4.71 23.05
CA CYS A 245 54.89 -5.25 24.40
C CYS A 245 53.76 -4.50 25.10
N LYS A 246 52.69 -5.20 25.49
CA LYS A 246 51.55 -4.65 26.22
C LYS A 246 51.61 -5.06 27.69
N SER A 247 51.41 -4.12 28.61
CA SER A 247 51.32 -4.42 30.04
C SER A 247 49.98 -5.09 30.39
N SER A 248 50.02 -6.14 31.21
CA SER A 248 48.86 -6.82 31.78
C SER A 248 48.89 -6.73 33.30
N ARG A 249 47.72 -6.50 33.92
CA ARG A 249 47.57 -6.37 35.38
C ARG A 249 47.93 -7.65 36.15
N PHE A 250 47.86 -8.82 35.51
CA PHE A 250 48.07 -10.12 36.15
C PHE A 250 49.35 -10.85 35.75
N PHE A 251 49.93 -10.55 34.59
CA PHE A 251 51.05 -11.33 34.02
C PHE A 251 52.22 -10.49 33.48
N GLY A 252 52.31 -9.21 33.84
CA GLY A 252 53.41 -8.33 33.42
C GLY A 252 53.37 -7.96 31.93
N TRP A 253 54.53 -7.68 31.34
CA TRP A 253 54.66 -7.29 29.92
C TRP A 253 54.65 -8.52 29.02
N LYS A 254 53.73 -8.57 28.04
CA LYS A 254 53.65 -9.64 27.04
C LYS A 254 53.72 -9.06 25.63
N LEU A 255 54.37 -9.80 24.74
CA LEU A 255 54.52 -9.43 23.34
C LEU A 255 53.25 -9.77 22.56
N PHE A 256 52.73 -8.83 21.79
CA PHE A 256 51.60 -9.02 20.89
C PHE A 256 51.90 -8.42 19.52
N TRP A 257 51.26 -8.97 18.49
CA TRP A 257 51.17 -8.34 17.18
C TRP A 257 49.99 -7.37 17.17
N VAL A 258 50.26 -6.07 17.08
CA VAL A 258 49.25 -5.01 17.12
C VAL A 258 48.97 -4.54 15.70
N VAL A 259 47.69 -4.33 15.39
CA VAL A 259 47.20 -3.84 14.09
C VAL A 259 46.30 -2.64 14.34
N LEU A 260 46.60 -1.53 13.66
CA LEU A 260 45.78 -0.33 13.55
C LEU A 260 45.14 -0.34 12.17
N GLU A 261 43.82 -0.35 12.13
CA GLU A 261 43.07 -0.35 10.88
C GLU A 261 41.72 0.33 11.08
N HIS A 262 41.36 1.27 10.20
CA HIS A 262 40.06 1.97 10.20
C HIS A 262 39.64 2.58 11.56
N GLY A 263 40.59 3.08 12.36
CA GLY A 263 40.33 3.68 13.68
C GLY A 263 40.19 2.67 14.84
N VAL A 264 40.52 1.40 14.62
CA VAL A 264 40.50 0.34 15.63
C VAL A 264 41.92 -0.19 15.87
N MET A 265 42.30 -0.33 17.14
CA MET A 265 43.52 -1.00 17.58
C MET A 265 43.20 -2.41 18.06
N SER A 266 43.74 -3.43 17.38
CA SER A 266 43.59 -4.85 17.72
C SER A 266 44.93 -5.50 18.03
N TRP A 267 44.97 -6.50 18.91
CA TRP A 267 46.20 -7.24 19.21
C TRP A 267 46.01 -8.77 19.21
N PHE A 268 47.02 -9.46 18.68
CA PHE A 268 47.04 -10.90 18.42
C PHE A 268 48.29 -11.54 19.04
N GLN A 269 48.29 -12.86 19.27
CA GLN A 269 49.49 -13.54 19.77
C GLN A 269 50.59 -13.63 18.70
N LYS A 270 50.22 -13.91 17.45
CA LYS A 270 51.17 -14.07 16.33
C LYS A 270 50.73 -13.29 15.09
N GLN A 271 51.66 -13.00 14.20
CA GLN A 271 51.38 -12.30 12.94
C GLN A 271 50.46 -13.11 12.00
N SER A 272 50.58 -14.44 11.97
CA SER A 272 49.70 -15.33 11.20
C SER A 272 48.23 -15.17 11.58
N ASP A 273 47.98 -14.96 12.87
CA ASP A 273 46.65 -14.83 13.47
C ASP A 273 46.03 -13.48 13.08
N ALA A 274 46.87 -12.43 12.96
CA ALA A 274 46.48 -11.11 12.48
C ALA A 274 46.23 -11.06 10.96
N LEU A 275 46.90 -11.90 10.17
CA LEU A 275 46.70 -12.01 8.72
C LEU A 275 45.45 -12.81 8.35
N SER A 276 45.18 -13.88 9.10
CA SER A 276 43.97 -14.71 8.96
C SER A 276 42.77 -14.17 9.76
N ASN A 277 43.00 -13.18 10.63
CA ASN A 277 42.04 -12.59 11.56
C ASN A 277 41.37 -13.61 12.51
N VAL A 278 42.10 -14.63 12.93
CA VAL A 278 41.63 -15.70 13.85
C VAL A 278 42.31 -15.52 15.21
N TYR A 279 41.65 -15.89 16.32
CA TYR A 279 42.22 -15.86 17.69
C TYR A 279 42.67 -14.48 18.22
N ARG A 280 41.93 -13.41 17.90
CA ARG A 280 42.15 -12.05 18.41
C ARG A 280 42.09 -12.00 19.94
N GLN A 281 43.11 -11.41 20.57
CA GLN A 281 43.24 -11.36 22.04
C GLN A 281 42.57 -10.11 22.65
N GLY A 282 42.24 -9.11 21.83
CA GLY A 282 41.44 -7.95 22.21
C GLY A 282 41.50 -6.83 21.17
N CYS A 283 40.57 -5.87 21.27
CA CYS A 283 40.54 -4.67 20.45
C CYS A 283 39.95 -3.46 21.20
N LYS A 284 40.25 -2.25 20.72
CA LYS A 284 39.74 -0.97 21.22
C LYS A 284 39.57 0.04 20.08
N HIS A 285 38.48 0.80 20.13
CA HIS A 285 38.29 1.98 19.28
C HIS A 285 39.18 3.13 19.75
N LEU A 286 39.73 3.90 18.80
CA LEU A 286 40.63 5.02 19.08
C LEU A 286 39.92 6.38 19.08
N THR A 287 38.59 6.41 19.12
CA THR A 287 37.79 7.63 19.25
C THR A 287 38.27 8.44 20.46
N GLN A 288 38.65 9.70 20.25
CA GLN A 288 39.19 10.62 21.25
C GLN A 288 40.34 10.04 22.10
N ALA A 289 41.09 9.07 21.58
CA ALA A 289 42.17 8.44 22.30
C ALA A 289 43.34 9.41 22.49
N ILE A 290 43.86 9.49 23.72
CA ILE A 290 44.97 10.37 24.09
C ILE A 290 46.21 9.53 24.33
N CYS A 291 47.27 9.81 23.58
CA CYS A 291 48.59 9.24 23.81
C CYS A 291 49.35 10.06 24.86
N THR A 292 49.85 9.40 25.90
CA THR A 292 50.70 10.04 26.92
C THR A 292 52.09 9.41 26.91
N VAL A 293 53.13 10.26 26.95
CA VAL A 293 54.54 9.86 26.95
C VAL A 293 55.22 10.45 28.19
N LYS A 294 56.11 9.68 28.82
CA LYS A 294 56.93 10.17 29.95
C LYS A 294 58.26 10.69 29.43
N SER A 295 58.65 11.91 29.81
CA SER A 295 59.81 12.65 29.28
C SER A 295 61.16 11.94 29.45
N SER A 296 61.27 10.97 30.35
CA SER A 296 62.50 10.22 30.66
C SER A 296 62.61 8.84 29.99
N ASP A 297 61.56 8.38 29.30
CA ASP A 297 61.51 7.03 28.69
C ASP A 297 61.28 7.19 27.18
N THR A 298 62.21 6.73 26.37
CA THR A 298 62.17 6.84 24.90
C THR A 298 61.45 5.67 24.21
N VAL A 299 60.98 4.68 24.98
CA VAL A 299 60.54 3.38 24.45
C VAL A 299 59.10 3.04 24.83
N SER A 300 58.58 3.61 25.93
CA SER A 300 57.20 3.41 26.37
C SER A 300 56.27 4.56 26.01
N PHE A 301 54.99 4.21 25.84
CA PHE A 301 53.88 5.15 25.69
C PHE A 301 52.59 4.50 26.22
N SER A 302 51.61 5.33 26.56
CA SER A 302 50.30 4.86 27.02
C SER A 302 49.20 5.46 26.17
N VAL A 303 48.21 4.65 25.82
CA VAL A 303 47.01 5.09 25.09
C VAL A 303 45.84 5.04 26.05
N LYS A 304 45.23 6.20 26.32
CA LYS A 304 43.97 6.31 27.05
C LYS A 304 42.84 6.35 26.03
N CYS A 305 41.97 5.34 26.05
CA CYS A 305 40.78 5.27 25.20
C CYS A 305 39.61 6.07 25.81
N PHE A 306 38.56 6.35 25.00
CA PHE A 306 37.37 7.10 25.44
C PHE A 306 36.64 6.48 26.64
N ASP A 307 36.68 5.16 26.78
CA ASP A 307 36.10 4.42 27.92
C ASP A 307 36.96 4.47 29.20
N ASP A 308 37.85 5.46 29.30
CA ASP A 308 38.86 5.65 30.35
C ASP A 308 39.85 4.49 30.53
N THR A 309 39.84 3.47 29.65
CA THR A 309 40.81 2.38 29.74
C THR A 309 42.20 2.82 29.28
N ILE A 310 43.22 2.53 30.09
CA ILE A 310 44.61 2.89 29.78
C ILE A 310 45.39 1.62 29.41
N HIS A 311 45.99 1.64 28.22
CA HIS A 311 46.85 0.58 27.72
C HIS A 311 48.29 1.10 27.58
N ASN A 312 49.21 0.51 28.37
CA ASN A 312 50.64 0.84 28.26
C ASN A 312 51.34 -0.11 27.29
N PHE A 313 52.14 0.47 26.40
CA PHE A 313 52.90 -0.20 25.36
C PHE A 313 54.40 0.13 25.45
N ARG A 314 55.23 -0.79 24.99
CA ARG A 314 56.68 -0.62 24.80
C ARG A 314 57.10 -1.14 23.43
N VAL A 315 57.91 -0.35 22.74
CA VAL A 315 58.54 -0.73 21.47
C VAL A 315 59.77 -1.60 21.75
N LEU A 316 60.06 -2.62 20.93
CA LEU A 316 61.25 -3.44 21.14
C LEU A 316 62.51 -2.77 20.53
N PRO A 317 63.61 -2.62 21.29
CA PRO A 317 64.83 -1.98 20.78
C PRO A 317 65.54 -2.72 19.64
N LYS A 318 65.25 -4.01 19.43
CA LYS A 318 66.02 -4.89 18.53
C LYS A 318 65.42 -5.13 17.13
N ASN A 319 64.23 -4.63 16.83
CA ASN A 319 63.60 -4.77 15.50
C ASN A 319 63.20 -3.40 14.93
N LEU A 320 64.02 -2.90 14.01
CA LEU A 320 64.00 -1.58 13.38
C LEU A 320 62.85 -1.32 12.40
N LYS A 321 61.66 -1.93 12.55
CA LYS A 321 60.58 -1.72 11.56
C LYS A 321 59.82 -0.42 11.80
N HIS A 322 59.52 -0.08 13.05
CA HIS A 322 58.75 1.11 13.42
C HIS A 322 59.26 1.68 14.75
N THR A 323 59.51 2.99 14.79
CA THR A 323 59.90 3.74 16.00
C THR A 323 58.69 4.03 16.89
N ARG A 324 58.93 4.49 18.12
CA ARG A 324 57.84 4.93 19.01
C ARG A 324 57.08 6.10 18.40
N GLU A 325 57.78 7.01 17.76
CA GLU A 325 57.22 8.18 17.08
C GLU A 325 56.33 7.76 15.89
N ASP A 326 56.70 6.70 15.16
CA ASP A 326 55.85 6.14 14.09
C ASP A 326 54.54 5.56 14.65
N TRP A 327 54.60 4.86 15.79
CA TRP A 327 53.40 4.33 16.46
C TRP A 327 52.50 5.45 17.00
N LEU A 328 53.07 6.49 17.61
CA LEU A 328 52.31 7.64 18.11
C LEU A 328 51.61 8.37 16.95
N THR A 329 52.33 8.62 15.85
CA THR A 329 51.79 9.27 14.66
C THR A 329 50.66 8.42 14.04
N ALA A 330 50.85 7.11 13.92
CA ALA A 330 49.82 6.22 13.38
C ALA A 330 48.57 6.15 14.27
N ILE A 331 48.74 6.14 15.60
CA ILE A 331 47.62 6.15 16.56
C ILE A 331 46.89 7.49 16.54
N GLU A 332 47.59 8.61 16.42
CA GLU A 332 46.98 9.94 16.28
C GLU A 332 46.21 10.07 14.96
N GLU A 333 46.76 9.61 13.83
CA GLU A 333 46.05 9.57 12.54
C GLU A 333 44.78 8.69 12.61
N HIS A 334 44.86 7.52 13.26
CA HIS A 334 43.72 6.61 13.44
C HIS A 334 42.72 7.12 14.49
N SER A 335 43.17 7.87 15.50
CA SER A 335 42.32 8.52 16.48
C SER A 335 41.58 9.72 15.87
N ALA A 336 42.26 10.56 15.10
CA ALA A 336 41.64 11.67 14.37
C ALA A 336 40.61 11.15 13.35
N TYR A 337 40.95 10.07 12.63
CA TYR A 337 40.00 9.37 11.76
C TYR A 337 38.78 8.87 12.57
N SER A 338 38.98 8.15 13.68
CA SER A 338 37.88 7.64 14.48
C SER A 338 37.04 8.74 15.15
N THR A 339 37.68 9.83 15.60
CA THR A 339 37.02 10.97 16.26
C THR A 339 36.20 11.78 15.28
N HIS A 340 36.72 12.09 14.09
CA HIS A 340 35.98 12.82 13.05
C HIS A 340 34.73 12.05 12.56
N TYR A 341 34.75 10.71 12.64
CA TYR A 341 33.59 9.90 12.27
C TYR A 341 32.62 9.64 13.43
N CYS A 342 33.06 9.68 14.70
CA CYS A 342 32.16 9.54 15.87
C CYS A 342 31.61 10.87 16.41
N SER A 343 32.23 12.02 16.12
CA SER A 343 31.76 13.34 16.60
C SER A 343 30.62 13.93 15.77
N GLN A 344 30.11 13.24 14.75
CA GLN A 344 28.83 13.56 14.12
C GLN A 344 27.62 12.91 14.81
N ASP A 345 27.83 12.01 15.78
CA ASP A 345 26.76 11.23 16.43
C ASP A 345 26.34 11.72 17.83
N GLN A 346 26.74 12.92 18.28
CA GLN A 346 26.25 13.50 19.55
C GLN A 346 25.92 14.99 19.46
N LEU A 347 24.61 15.27 19.37
CA LEU A 347 23.87 16.47 19.82
C LEU A 347 24.42 17.85 19.42
N SER A 348 23.76 18.49 18.44
CA SER A 348 22.86 19.62 18.73
C SER A 348 22.12 20.04 17.45
N ASP A 349 20.79 20.05 17.53
CA ASP A 349 19.97 21.04 16.83
C ASP A 349 20.49 22.45 17.15
N ASP A 350 20.22 23.37 16.23
CA ASP A 350 20.51 24.81 16.25
C ASP A 350 21.86 25.27 15.66
N GLU A 351 21.69 26.09 14.61
CA GLU A 351 22.59 27.06 13.99
C GLU A 351 23.82 26.53 13.23
N ASP A 352 23.63 26.33 11.92
CA ASP A 352 24.47 26.95 10.87
C ASP A 352 23.78 26.76 9.50
N GLU A 353 22.56 27.27 9.35
CA GLU A 353 22.19 27.81 8.03
C GLU A 353 22.96 29.10 7.89
N ASP A 354 24.01 29.10 7.07
CA ASP A 354 24.79 30.29 6.73
C ASP A 354 23.84 31.38 6.17
N PRO A 355 23.38 32.37 6.97
CA PRO A 355 22.40 33.38 6.52
C PRO A 355 23.04 34.33 5.50
N VAL A 356 24.37 34.24 5.38
CA VAL A 356 25.25 35.05 4.56
C VAL A 356 24.94 34.85 3.07
N LEU A 357 24.61 33.63 2.62
CA LEU A 357 24.42 33.35 1.19
C LEU A 357 23.15 33.97 0.58
N VAL A 358 22.08 34.15 1.36
CA VAL A 358 20.83 34.75 0.86
C VAL A 358 20.95 36.28 0.79
N ALA A 359 21.61 36.89 1.77
CA ALA A 359 21.91 38.31 1.76
C ALA A 359 22.89 38.68 0.63
N GLU A 360 23.92 37.86 0.42
CA GLU A 360 24.91 38.05 -0.66
C GLU A 360 24.28 37.93 -2.05
N LEU A 361 23.35 37.00 -2.27
CA LEU A 361 22.67 36.84 -3.56
C LEU A 361 21.79 38.04 -3.91
N LYS A 362 21.11 38.61 -2.92
CA LYS A 362 20.29 39.81 -3.08
C LYS A 362 21.16 41.04 -3.41
N GLU A 363 22.28 41.18 -2.72
CA GLU A 363 23.25 42.25 -2.97
C GLU A 363 23.92 42.12 -4.36
N LEU A 364 24.22 40.90 -4.80
CA LEU A 364 24.75 40.61 -6.14
C LEU A 364 23.72 40.92 -7.24
N LEU A 365 22.44 40.63 -7.00
CA LEU A 365 21.37 40.97 -7.94
C LEU A 365 21.18 42.48 -8.06
N GLU A 366 21.20 43.22 -6.95
CA GLU A 366 21.13 44.68 -6.94
C GLU A 366 22.33 45.32 -7.66
N LYS A 367 23.55 44.80 -7.43
CA LYS A 367 24.77 45.22 -8.16
C LYS A 367 24.67 44.95 -9.66
N ALA A 368 24.11 43.82 -10.07
CA ALA A 368 23.89 43.49 -11.47
C ALA A 368 22.87 44.43 -12.14
N GLN A 369 21.79 44.77 -11.44
CA GLN A 369 20.78 45.73 -11.92
C GLN A 369 21.35 47.16 -12.05
N LEU A 370 22.17 47.61 -11.09
CA LEU A 370 22.85 48.91 -11.16
C LEU A 370 23.83 48.98 -12.33
N SER A 371 24.62 47.91 -12.54
CA SER A 371 25.59 47.81 -13.63
C SER A 371 24.90 47.81 -15.00
N HIS A 372 23.76 47.12 -15.11
CA HIS A 372 22.93 47.12 -16.31
C HIS A 372 22.38 48.51 -16.65
N ARG A 373 21.79 49.23 -15.68
CA ARG A 373 21.28 50.61 -15.89
C ARG A 373 22.38 51.58 -16.34
N LYS A 374 23.60 51.40 -15.81
CA LYS A 374 24.75 52.21 -16.20
C LYS A 374 25.15 51.93 -17.65
N LEU A 375 25.21 50.65 -18.04
CA LEU A 375 25.52 50.24 -19.40
C LEU A 375 24.48 50.77 -20.41
N ASP A 376 23.19 50.68 -20.08
CA ASP A 376 22.09 51.18 -20.92
C ASP A 376 22.19 52.70 -21.17
N LYS A 377 22.55 53.46 -20.12
CA LYS A 377 22.77 54.91 -20.20
C LYS A 377 23.96 55.26 -21.11
N GLU A 378 25.08 54.55 -20.99
CA GLU A 378 26.27 54.77 -21.82
C GLU A 378 26.00 54.42 -23.29
N ILE A 379 25.29 53.31 -23.56
CA ILE A 379 24.86 52.94 -24.92
C ILE A 379 23.94 54.00 -25.52
N SER A 380 22.99 54.52 -24.74
CA SER A 380 22.08 55.59 -25.18
C SER A 380 22.81 56.92 -25.48
N THR A 381 23.84 57.24 -24.68
CA THR A 381 24.68 58.42 -24.87
C THR A 381 25.54 58.28 -26.13
N PHE A 382 26.11 57.09 -26.36
CA PHE A 382 26.87 56.76 -27.55
C PHE A 382 26.02 56.81 -28.83
N LEU A 383 24.79 56.29 -28.79
CA LEU A 383 23.81 56.41 -29.89
C LEU A 383 23.49 57.87 -30.22
N SER A 384 23.30 58.71 -29.21
CA SER A 384 23.01 60.13 -29.40
C SER A 384 24.19 60.88 -30.03
N ALA A 385 25.42 60.55 -29.62
CA ALA A 385 26.63 61.10 -30.22
C ALA A 385 26.83 60.65 -31.68
N LEU A 386 26.51 59.38 -31.99
CA LEU A 386 26.54 58.85 -33.35
C LEU A 386 25.54 59.56 -34.28
N MET A 387 24.34 59.87 -33.80
CA MET A 387 23.36 60.65 -34.57
C MET A 387 23.85 62.08 -34.86
N ALA A 388 24.52 62.73 -33.90
CA ALA A 388 25.10 64.05 -34.10
C ALA A 388 26.29 64.04 -35.09
N LEU A 389 27.06 62.95 -35.13
CA LEU A 389 28.18 62.76 -36.07
C LEU A 389 27.72 62.48 -37.50
N GLU A 390 26.55 61.84 -37.67
CA GLU A 390 25.94 61.58 -38.99
C GLU A 390 25.55 62.88 -39.74
N GLU A 391 25.33 63.97 -39.01
CA GLU A 391 25.09 65.30 -39.61
C GLU A 391 26.38 65.98 -40.10
N SER A 392 27.55 65.58 -39.60
CA SER A 392 28.86 66.04 -40.07
C SER A 392 29.40 65.11 -41.16
N LYS A 393 29.50 65.58 -42.42
CA LYS A 393 29.85 64.77 -43.59
C LYS A 393 31.32 64.28 -43.67
N ASP A 394 32.05 64.18 -42.56
CA ASP A 394 33.50 63.97 -42.51
C ASP A 394 33.95 62.54 -42.07
N ILE A 395 33.06 61.56 -42.03
CA ILE A 395 33.38 60.19 -41.57
C ILE A 395 33.14 59.16 -42.67
N ASP A 396 34.07 58.20 -42.78
CA ASP A 396 33.99 57.08 -43.70
C ASP A 396 32.67 56.28 -43.50
N PRO A 397 31.84 56.12 -44.55
CA PRO A 397 30.56 55.41 -44.48
C PRO A 397 30.68 53.97 -43.95
N VAL A 398 31.81 53.29 -44.19
CA VAL A 398 32.05 51.91 -43.73
C VAL A 398 32.23 51.88 -42.21
N ILE A 399 32.94 52.85 -41.66
CA ILE A 399 33.16 52.98 -40.21
C ILE A 399 31.83 53.32 -39.51
N LEU A 400 31.05 54.23 -40.09
CA LEU A 400 29.73 54.60 -39.57
C LEU A 400 28.79 53.38 -39.52
N GLN A 401 28.79 52.55 -40.56
CA GLN A 401 27.98 51.34 -40.62
C GLN A 401 28.41 50.29 -39.58
N GLN A 402 29.72 50.11 -39.36
CA GLN A 402 30.23 49.22 -38.31
C GLN A 402 29.84 49.72 -36.91
N MET A 403 29.93 51.02 -36.64
CA MET A 403 29.52 51.61 -35.36
C MET A 403 28.01 51.43 -35.11
N LYS A 404 27.17 51.59 -36.15
CA LYS A 404 25.72 51.31 -36.06
C LYS A 404 25.43 49.84 -35.74
N ASN A 405 26.11 48.91 -36.40
CA ASN A 405 25.95 47.48 -36.13
C ASN A 405 26.38 47.10 -34.70
N ILE A 406 27.50 47.65 -34.21
CA ILE A 406 27.96 47.43 -32.84
C ILE A 406 26.96 47.99 -31.83
N SER A 407 26.37 49.15 -32.12
CA SER A 407 25.39 49.77 -31.23
C SER A 407 24.06 49.01 -31.19
N ASP A 408 23.56 48.52 -32.33
CA ASP A 408 22.34 47.70 -32.41
C ASP A 408 22.52 46.36 -31.67
N VAL A 409 23.67 45.70 -31.84
CA VAL A 409 24.00 44.48 -31.10
C VAL A 409 24.10 44.76 -29.59
N SER A 410 24.75 45.86 -29.20
CA SER A 410 24.89 46.24 -27.78
C SER A 410 23.54 46.54 -27.13
N GLN A 411 22.63 47.21 -27.85
CA GLN A 411 21.27 47.48 -27.38
C GLN A 411 20.47 46.18 -27.21
N LYS A 412 20.54 45.26 -28.18
CA LYS A 412 19.89 43.94 -28.10
C LYS A 412 20.41 43.09 -26.94
N THR A 413 21.73 43.10 -26.72
CA THR A 413 22.34 42.43 -25.55
C THR A 413 21.87 43.06 -24.24
N CYS A 414 21.77 44.38 -24.17
CA CYS A 414 21.27 45.09 -22.99
C CYS A 414 19.80 44.73 -22.70
N THR A 415 18.93 44.68 -23.70
CA THR A 415 17.53 44.26 -23.52
C THR A 415 17.41 42.81 -23.05
N ALA A 416 18.20 41.89 -23.60
CA ALA A 416 18.18 40.48 -23.18
C ALA A 416 18.66 40.29 -21.72
N LEU A 417 19.61 41.11 -21.27
CA LEU A 417 20.04 41.14 -19.87
C LEU A 417 18.95 41.68 -18.94
N ALA A 418 18.18 42.68 -19.37
CA ALA A 418 17.03 43.21 -18.61
C ALA A 418 15.94 42.15 -18.42
N ASP A 419 15.57 41.43 -19.48
CA ASP A 419 14.57 40.35 -19.42
C ASP A 419 15.02 39.22 -18.49
N SER A 420 16.30 38.87 -18.53
CA SER A 420 16.90 37.87 -17.65
C SER A 420 16.84 38.30 -16.18
N LEU A 421 17.20 39.55 -15.87
CA LEU A 421 17.14 40.11 -14.51
C LEU A 421 15.70 40.17 -13.97
N LEU A 422 14.71 40.47 -14.82
CA LEU A 422 13.29 40.46 -14.45
C LEU A 422 12.83 39.05 -14.07
N LEU A 423 13.26 38.04 -14.83
CA LEU A 423 12.93 36.64 -14.59
C LEU A 423 13.53 36.13 -13.27
N PHE A 424 14.78 36.50 -12.96
CA PHE A 424 15.43 36.20 -11.68
C PHE A 424 14.68 36.83 -10.50
N THR A 425 14.28 38.10 -10.62
CA THR A 425 13.52 38.80 -9.58
C THR A 425 12.16 38.14 -9.31
N LYS A 426 11.48 37.65 -10.36
CA LYS A 426 10.21 36.92 -10.23
C LYS A 426 10.41 35.56 -9.55
N HIS A 427 11.49 34.86 -9.87
CA HIS A 427 11.83 33.57 -9.28
C HIS A 427 12.22 33.70 -7.79
N GLU A 428 12.92 34.76 -7.41
CA GLU A 428 13.24 35.06 -6.01
C GLU A 428 11.97 35.29 -5.17
N LYS A 429 11.02 36.10 -5.66
CA LYS A 429 9.74 36.31 -4.97
C LYS A 429 8.95 35.01 -4.77
N ALA A 430 8.92 34.14 -5.79
CA ALA A 430 8.25 32.83 -5.70
C ALA A 430 8.95 31.88 -4.72
N ARG A 431 10.28 31.96 -4.60
CA ARG A 431 11.07 31.18 -3.65
C ARG A 431 10.84 31.65 -2.21
N ASN A 432 10.76 32.96 -1.98
CA ASN A 432 10.48 33.52 -0.65
C ASN A 432 9.08 33.14 -0.15
N LEU A 433 8.07 33.20 -1.03
CA LEU A 433 6.71 32.70 -0.72
C LEU A 433 6.67 31.21 -0.36
N LYS A 434 7.47 30.39 -1.05
CA LYS A 434 7.61 28.96 -0.71
C LYS A 434 8.33 28.74 0.61
N LEU A 435 9.33 29.56 0.92
CA LEU A 435 10.06 29.50 2.18
C LEU A 435 9.15 29.86 3.36
N GLU A 436 8.37 30.94 3.26
CA GLU A 436 7.37 31.31 4.27
C GLU A 436 6.35 30.19 4.50
N HIS A 437 5.89 29.52 3.43
CA HIS A 437 4.97 28.41 3.54
C HIS A 437 5.58 27.16 4.21
N GLU A 438 6.85 26.85 3.94
CA GLU A 438 7.56 25.75 4.60
C GLU A 438 7.90 26.07 6.06
N GLN A 439 8.23 27.33 6.38
CA GLN A 439 8.43 27.79 7.76
C GLN A 439 7.16 27.63 8.58
N GLU A 440 6.00 27.97 8.03
CA GLU A 440 4.71 27.79 8.71
C GLU A 440 4.37 26.30 8.92
N LYS A 441 4.64 25.43 7.93
CA LYS A 441 4.49 23.97 8.10
C LYS A 441 5.40 23.41 9.18
N SER A 442 6.66 23.85 9.22
CA SER A 442 7.63 23.40 10.22
C SER A 442 7.19 23.81 11.62
N LYS A 443 6.66 25.03 11.77
CA LYS A 443 6.08 25.52 13.02
C LYS A 443 4.91 24.66 13.49
N ILE A 444 3.94 24.37 12.62
CA ILE A 444 2.80 23.49 12.93
C ILE A 444 3.27 22.08 13.33
N LEU A 445 4.27 21.54 12.63
CA LEU A 445 4.82 20.21 12.92
C LEU A 445 5.56 20.17 14.26
N SER A 446 6.30 21.23 14.59
CA SER A 446 7.00 21.37 15.87
C SER A 446 6.02 21.48 17.04
N GLU A 447 4.96 22.29 16.90
CA GLU A 447 3.88 22.40 17.89
C GLU A 447 3.16 21.04 18.10
N ALA A 448 2.95 20.27 17.03
CA ALA A 448 2.36 18.94 17.10
C ALA A 448 3.30 17.92 17.80
N LEU A 449 4.60 17.95 17.49
CA LEU A 449 5.63 17.10 18.13
C LEU A 449 5.77 17.42 19.62
N GLN A 450 5.71 18.69 19.99
CA GLN A 450 5.81 19.11 21.39
C GLN A 450 4.58 18.68 22.20
N THR A 451 3.40 18.72 21.59
CA THR A 451 2.15 18.18 22.18
C THR A 451 2.25 16.66 22.37
N LEU A 452 2.79 15.95 21.37
CA LEU A 452 2.98 14.49 21.43
C LEU A 452 3.97 14.08 22.53
N ALA A 453 5.04 14.86 22.71
CA ALA A 453 6.03 14.64 23.75
C ALA A 453 5.48 14.89 25.15
N THR A 454 4.56 15.86 25.30
CA THR A 454 3.90 16.13 26.58
C THR A 454 2.90 15.02 26.94
N GLU A 455 2.07 14.57 26.00
CA GLU A 455 1.14 13.46 26.23
C GLU A 455 1.85 12.13 26.53
N HIS A 456 2.96 11.85 25.82
CA HIS A 456 3.77 10.66 26.08
C HIS A 456 4.39 10.68 27.48
N HIS A 457 4.87 11.85 27.92
CA HIS A 457 5.43 12.05 29.25
C HIS A 457 4.37 11.92 30.36
N GLU A 458 3.15 12.40 30.13
CA GLU A 458 2.01 12.23 31.05
C GLU A 458 1.57 10.76 31.16
N LEU A 459 1.55 10.02 30.03
CA LEU A 459 1.30 8.59 29.99
C LEU A 459 2.37 7.78 30.74
N GLU A 460 3.65 8.08 30.54
CA GLU A 460 4.75 7.43 31.27
C GLU A 460 4.66 7.70 32.79
N GLN A 461 4.31 8.92 33.20
CA GLN A 461 4.11 9.23 34.62
C GLN A 461 2.91 8.51 35.24
N SER A 462 1.87 8.22 34.45
CA SER A 462 0.69 7.45 34.90
C SER A 462 0.98 5.96 35.09
N LEU A 463 1.86 5.38 34.27
CA LEU A 463 2.28 3.97 34.35
C LEU A 463 3.21 3.68 35.54
N VAL A 464 3.96 4.67 36.00
CA VAL A 464 4.89 4.54 37.15
C VAL A 464 4.20 4.70 38.50
N LYS A 465 3.02 5.34 38.56
CA LYS A 465 2.23 5.54 39.79
C LYS A 465 0.96 4.68 39.77
N GLY A 466 1.11 3.38 40.01
CA GLY A 466 0.01 2.41 40.00
C GLY A 466 -1.22 2.81 40.83
N THR A 467 -2.17 3.50 40.20
CA THR A 467 -3.50 3.79 40.76
C THR A 467 -4.52 3.66 39.62
N PRO A 468 -5.58 2.83 39.75
CA PRO A 468 -6.54 2.63 38.68
C PRO A 468 -7.55 3.78 38.66
N PRO A 469 -8.03 4.24 37.50
CA PRO A 469 -9.30 4.94 37.44
C PRO A 469 -10.43 3.91 37.50
N HIS A 470 -11.12 3.89 38.64
CA HIS A 470 -12.51 3.44 38.70
C HIS A 470 -13.34 4.26 37.71
N HIS A 471 -14.10 3.62 36.82
CA HIS A 471 -15.51 3.95 36.60
C HIS A 471 -16.23 2.88 35.76
N SER A 472 -17.22 2.27 36.44
CA SER A 472 -18.46 1.63 35.95
C SER A 472 -18.42 0.60 34.82
N ILE A 473 -18.59 -0.65 35.25
CA ILE A 473 -19.37 -1.73 34.62
C ILE A 473 -20.50 -1.17 33.74
N LEU A 474 -20.46 -1.47 32.44
CA LEU A 474 -21.61 -1.46 31.53
C LEU A 474 -21.55 -2.71 30.65
N SER A 475 -22.74 -3.25 30.37
CA SER A 475 -23.10 -4.59 29.93
C SER A 475 -22.73 -4.98 28.49
N GLU A 476 -22.65 -6.29 28.25
CA GLU A 476 -22.26 -7.04 27.04
C GLU A 476 -23.08 -6.83 25.73
N ASP A 477 -23.75 -5.69 25.51
CA ASP A 477 -24.58 -5.48 24.29
C ASP A 477 -24.07 -4.37 23.33
N GLU A 478 -22.78 -4.05 23.35
CA GLU A 478 -22.21 -2.96 22.55
C GLU A 478 -21.14 -3.44 21.54
N PHE A 479 -21.34 -3.10 20.26
CA PHE A 479 -20.38 -3.06 19.13
C PHE A 479 -20.33 -4.23 18.11
N TYR A 480 -20.74 -3.90 16.87
CA TYR A 480 -20.25 -4.53 15.64
C TYR A 480 -20.28 -3.54 14.47
N ASP A 481 -19.16 -2.84 14.23
CA ASP A 481 -18.82 -2.24 12.92
C ASP A 481 -17.49 -2.81 12.35
N ALA A 482 -17.02 -3.91 12.94
CA ALA A 482 -16.16 -4.90 12.30
C ALA A 482 -16.67 -6.28 12.72
N LEU A 483 -17.21 -7.05 11.77
CA LEU A 483 -17.90 -8.31 12.08
C LEU A 483 -16.90 -9.48 12.11
N SER A 484 -16.68 -10.00 13.32
CA SER A 484 -16.34 -11.40 13.57
C SER A 484 -17.58 -12.12 14.12
N ASP A 485 -17.93 -13.19 13.42
CA ASP A 485 -18.49 -14.49 13.82
C ASP A 485 -19.85 -14.77 14.50
N SER A 486 -20.24 -16.02 14.21
CA SER A 486 -21.17 -16.97 14.85
C SER A 486 -22.62 -17.03 14.31
N GLU A 487 -23.00 -18.26 13.96
CA GLU A 487 -24.27 -18.69 13.37
C GLU A 487 -25.32 -19.03 14.44
N SER A 488 -26.59 -18.75 14.17
CA SER A 488 -27.71 -19.68 14.43
C SER A 488 -29.01 -19.16 13.84
N ASP A 489 -29.54 -19.90 12.86
CA ASP A 489 -30.84 -19.72 12.22
C ASP A 489 -31.97 -20.20 13.14
N HIS A 490 -33.12 -19.51 13.15
CA HIS A 490 -34.43 -20.17 13.28
C HIS A 490 -35.57 -19.31 12.69
N SER A 491 -36.07 -19.77 11.54
CA SER A 491 -37.29 -19.33 10.86
C SER A 491 -38.55 -19.81 11.58
N LEU A 492 -39.60 -18.99 11.65
CA LEU A 492 -40.98 -19.47 11.78
C LEU A 492 -41.99 -18.59 11.00
N SER A 493 -42.77 -19.30 10.18
CA SER A 493 -43.82 -18.89 9.26
C SER A 493 -45.22 -18.88 9.88
N GLY A 494 -46.14 -18.09 9.33
CA GLY A 494 -47.60 -18.25 9.52
C GLY A 494 -48.37 -17.17 8.73
N PHE A 495 -48.79 -17.39 7.47
CA PHE A 495 -49.98 -18.09 6.94
C PHE A 495 -51.24 -17.20 6.81
N GLU A 496 -51.89 -17.37 5.65
CA GLU A 496 -53.32 -17.17 5.30
C GLU A 496 -53.90 -15.82 4.80
N THR A 497 -53.94 -15.72 3.45
CA THR A 497 -55.14 -15.72 2.55
C THR A 497 -56.31 -14.75 2.76
N VAL A 498 -56.76 -14.08 1.68
CA VAL A 498 -57.90 -14.46 0.80
C VAL A 498 -58.30 -13.24 -0.08
N GLY A 499 -58.34 -13.44 -1.40
CA GLY A 499 -59.54 -13.13 -2.21
C GLY A 499 -59.62 -11.83 -3.02
N ASN A 500 -59.26 -11.94 -4.31
CA ASN A 500 -60.07 -11.62 -5.49
C ASN A 500 -60.72 -10.22 -5.67
N SER A 501 -60.42 -9.55 -6.78
CA SER A 501 -61.13 -9.68 -8.08
C SER A 501 -60.93 -8.46 -9.00
N SER A 502 -60.16 -8.69 -10.06
CA SER A 502 -60.39 -8.39 -11.50
C SER A 502 -61.34 -7.27 -11.95
N VAL A 503 -60.90 -6.53 -12.99
CA VAL A 503 -61.44 -6.41 -14.37
C VAL A 503 -60.82 -5.12 -14.97
N GLU A 504 -59.77 -5.20 -15.81
CA GLU A 504 -59.76 -5.35 -17.29
C GLU A 504 -60.47 -4.23 -18.08
N GLU A 505 -59.70 -3.42 -18.83
CA GLU A 505 -59.74 -3.37 -20.31
C GLU A 505 -58.81 -2.25 -20.87
N SER A 506 -57.68 -2.68 -21.43
CA SER A 506 -57.27 -2.56 -22.86
C SER A 506 -57.92 -1.46 -23.74
N LEU A 507 -57.27 -0.75 -24.68
CA LEU A 507 -56.40 -1.20 -25.78
C LEU A 507 -55.63 -0.01 -26.41
N GLU A 508 -54.33 -0.23 -26.67
CA GLU A 508 -53.59 -0.14 -27.95
C GLU A 508 -53.90 0.96 -29.00
N PHE A 509 -52.88 1.66 -29.57
CA PHE A 509 -52.07 1.18 -30.72
C PHE A 509 -51.09 2.25 -31.31
N ASN A 510 -49.82 1.81 -31.49
CA ASN A 510 -48.80 2.05 -32.55
C ASN A 510 -48.63 3.42 -33.25
N PHE A 511 -47.45 4.05 -33.15
CA PHE A 511 -46.17 3.86 -33.90
C PHE A 511 -46.17 4.34 -35.37
N GLN A 512 -45.32 5.33 -35.69
CA GLN A 512 -44.26 5.20 -36.72
C GLN A 512 -43.35 6.45 -36.83
N LYS A 513 -42.04 6.17 -36.94
CA LYS A 513 -40.89 7.00 -37.41
C LYS A 513 -40.96 7.20 -38.95
N PRO A 514 -40.10 7.97 -39.70
CA PRO A 514 -38.64 8.18 -39.47
C PRO A 514 -37.96 9.50 -40.02
N ASP A 515 -36.63 9.57 -39.78
CA ASP A 515 -35.50 10.06 -40.63
C ASP A 515 -34.96 11.52 -40.73
N ASN A 516 -33.64 11.60 -40.42
CA ASN A 516 -32.46 12.21 -41.09
C ASN A 516 -31.99 13.70 -40.97
N MET A 517 -30.76 13.80 -40.42
CA MET A 517 -29.51 14.51 -40.84
C MET A 517 -29.17 16.00 -40.55
N SER A 518 -27.91 16.14 -40.05
CA SER A 518 -26.81 17.13 -40.28
C SER A 518 -26.58 18.38 -39.39
N ASP A 519 -25.41 18.35 -38.72
CA ASP A 519 -24.32 19.32 -38.47
C ASP A 519 -24.44 20.70 -37.77
N ASP A 520 -23.61 20.80 -36.70
CA ASP A 520 -22.74 21.87 -36.19
C ASP A 520 -23.22 23.32 -35.98
N LYS A 521 -23.31 23.73 -34.69
CA LYS A 521 -22.53 24.82 -34.05
C LYS A 521 -22.97 25.08 -32.59
N LYS A 522 -22.02 25.22 -31.67
CA LYS A 522 -22.17 25.83 -30.32
C LYS A 522 -22.10 27.36 -30.46
N PRO A 523 -22.82 28.18 -29.64
CA PRO A 523 -22.46 28.36 -28.22
C PRO A 523 -23.59 28.66 -27.22
N GLY A 524 -23.32 28.38 -25.94
CA GLY A 524 -23.86 29.13 -24.79
C GLY A 524 -25.23 28.72 -24.22
N GLY A 525 -25.20 28.14 -23.01
CA GLY A 525 -26.23 28.26 -21.96
C GLY A 525 -27.70 28.18 -22.35
N GLY A 526 -28.22 26.95 -22.41
CA GLY A 526 -29.65 26.64 -22.51
C GLY A 526 -29.81 25.13 -22.55
N ASP A 527 -30.82 24.60 -21.86
CA ASP A 527 -31.13 23.17 -21.79
C ASP A 527 -31.03 22.51 -23.17
N ALA A 528 -30.03 21.65 -23.34
CA ALA A 528 -29.80 20.94 -24.58
C ALA A 528 -30.75 19.72 -24.67
N THR A 529 -32.04 19.97 -24.81
CA THR A 529 -33.01 18.97 -25.24
C THR A 529 -32.91 18.83 -26.76
N SER A 530 -32.13 17.87 -27.25
CA SER A 530 -32.34 17.33 -28.61
C SER A 530 -33.08 15.99 -28.48
N ASN A 531 -34.31 15.94 -28.99
CA ASN A 531 -35.19 14.77 -29.01
C ASN A 531 -35.78 14.31 -27.65
N GLY A 532 -35.85 15.18 -26.64
CA GLY A 532 -36.51 14.86 -25.37
C GLY A 532 -35.74 13.91 -24.43
N ILE A 533 -34.51 13.52 -24.78
CA ILE A 533 -33.64 12.72 -23.92
C ILE A 533 -32.78 13.67 -23.08
N LYS A 534 -32.90 13.59 -21.75
CA LYS A 534 -32.08 14.36 -20.81
C LYS A 534 -30.62 13.92 -20.92
N LYS A 535 -29.71 14.88 -21.14
CA LYS A 535 -28.28 14.61 -21.23
C LYS A 535 -27.66 14.60 -19.83
N HIS A 536 -27.09 13.46 -19.43
CA HIS A 536 -26.43 13.30 -18.13
C HIS A 536 -25.02 13.89 -18.09
N ARG A 537 -24.54 14.29 -16.91
CA ARG A 537 -23.16 14.75 -16.71
C ARG A 537 -22.13 13.67 -17.08
N THR A 538 -21.01 14.12 -17.64
CA THR A 538 -19.88 13.27 -18.05
C THR A 538 -18.61 13.51 -17.22
N THR A 539 -18.69 14.37 -16.21
CA THR A 539 -17.59 14.76 -15.32
C THR A 539 -18.16 15.04 -13.93
N LEU A 540 -17.39 14.76 -12.87
CA LEU A 540 -17.73 15.24 -11.52
C LEU A 540 -17.32 16.72 -11.37
N PRO A 541 -17.87 17.46 -10.37
CA PRO A 541 -17.51 18.85 -10.10
C PRO A 541 -16.04 19.05 -9.73
N SER A 542 -15.43 18.10 -9.01
CA SER A 542 -14.02 18.11 -8.63
C SER A 542 -13.34 16.78 -8.99
N PRO A 543 -12.05 16.79 -9.39
CA PRO A 543 -11.27 15.57 -9.48
C PRO A 543 -11.08 14.93 -8.10
N MET A 544 -10.76 13.64 -8.09
CA MET A 544 -10.36 12.93 -6.88
C MET A 544 -9.03 13.48 -6.33
N PHE A 545 -8.90 13.50 -5.01
CA PHE A 545 -7.65 13.83 -4.34
C PHE A 545 -6.58 12.74 -4.54
N SER A 546 -5.32 13.13 -4.41
CA SER A 546 -4.18 12.21 -4.44
C SER A 546 -4.24 11.29 -3.22
N ARG A 547 -4.54 10.00 -3.45
CA ARG A 547 -4.48 8.97 -2.40
C ARG A 547 -3.06 8.64 -1.96
N ASN A 548 -2.04 9.12 -2.69
CA ASN A 548 -0.63 8.85 -2.41
C ASN A 548 -0.10 9.60 -1.18
N ASP A 549 -0.84 10.59 -0.68
CA ASP A 549 -0.45 11.40 0.47
C ASP A 549 -0.89 10.76 1.81
N PHE A 550 -1.64 9.66 1.77
CA PHE A 550 -2.18 9.00 2.96
C PHE A 550 -1.98 7.47 2.91
N SER A 551 -1.24 6.95 3.88
CA SER A 551 -1.07 5.49 4.04
C SER A 551 -2.19 4.92 4.91
N ILE A 552 -2.87 3.85 4.46
CA ILE A 552 -3.83 3.07 5.30
C ILE A 552 -3.14 2.64 6.61
N TRP A 553 -1.85 2.30 6.54
CA TRP A 553 -1.04 1.96 7.70
C TRP A 553 -0.90 3.11 8.71
N SER A 554 -0.86 4.37 8.27
CA SER A 554 -0.80 5.52 9.19
C SER A 554 -2.06 5.67 10.05
N ILE A 555 -3.20 5.23 9.52
CA ILE A 555 -4.50 5.28 10.20
C ILE A 555 -4.69 4.02 11.05
N LEU A 556 -4.38 2.83 10.52
CA LEU A 556 -4.33 1.59 11.30
C LEU A 556 -3.34 1.70 12.48
N ARG A 557 -2.22 2.42 12.32
CA ARG A 557 -1.25 2.70 13.39
C ARG A 557 -1.81 3.59 14.49
N LYS A 558 -2.57 4.64 14.16
CA LYS A 558 -3.29 5.48 15.13
C LYS A 558 -4.39 4.72 15.88
N CYS A 559 -4.72 3.52 15.42
CA CYS A 559 -5.75 2.66 15.97
C CYS A 559 -5.18 1.46 16.75
N ILE A 560 -3.85 1.35 16.88
CA ILE A 560 -3.21 0.27 17.66
C ILE A 560 -3.56 0.48 19.14
N GLY A 561 -4.30 -0.48 19.71
CA GLY A 561 -4.82 -0.44 21.07
C GLY A 561 -6.32 -0.14 21.18
N MET A 562 -6.99 0.23 20.08
CA MET A 562 -8.45 0.35 19.98
C MET A 562 -9.03 -0.88 19.27
N GLU A 563 -10.23 -1.33 19.64
CA GLU A 563 -10.93 -2.36 18.88
C GLU A 563 -11.22 -1.86 17.45
N LEU A 564 -10.81 -2.65 16.45
CA LEU A 564 -10.99 -2.36 15.01
C LEU A 564 -12.45 -2.00 14.63
N SER A 565 -13.42 -2.45 15.43
CA SER A 565 -14.86 -2.21 15.26
C SER A 565 -15.33 -0.80 15.64
N LYS A 566 -14.48 0.03 16.25
CA LYS A 566 -14.84 1.38 16.75
C LYS A 566 -14.39 2.53 15.85
N ILE A 567 -13.74 2.24 14.72
CA ILE A 567 -13.05 3.24 13.90
C ILE A 567 -13.85 3.52 12.63
N THR A 568 -14.32 4.76 12.50
CA THR A 568 -14.94 5.26 11.28
C THR A 568 -13.87 5.44 10.20
N MET A 569 -13.98 4.68 9.11
CA MET A 569 -13.04 4.79 7.98
C MET A 569 -12.96 6.25 7.49
N PRO A 570 -11.76 6.85 7.36
CA PRO A 570 -11.63 8.21 6.88
C PRO A 570 -12.23 8.41 5.49
N VAL A 571 -12.83 9.58 5.25
CA VAL A 571 -13.51 9.93 3.98
C VAL A 571 -12.59 9.77 2.77
N ILE A 572 -11.28 9.92 2.95
CA ILE A 572 -10.29 9.75 1.88
C ILE A 572 -10.25 8.35 1.24
N PHE A 573 -10.75 7.31 1.92
CA PHE A 573 -10.86 5.97 1.31
C PHE A 573 -12.19 5.76 0.61
N ASN A 574 -13.12 6.70 0.78
CA ASN A 574 -14.37 6.63 0.10
C ASN A 574 -14.24 7.00 -1.38
N GLU A 575 -15.31 6.74 -2.09
CA GLU A 575 -15.67 7.39 -3.35
C GLU A 575 -17.00 8.12 -3.12
N PRO A 576 -17.31 9.17 -3.91
CA PRO A 576 -18.50 10.00 -3.69
C PRO A 576 -19.80 9.33 -4.18
N LEU A 577 -20.03 8.08 -3.77
CA LEU A 577 -21.25 7.32 -4.01
C LEU A 577 -21.66 6.55 -2.74
N SER A 578 -22.96 6.46 -2.48
CA SER A 578 -23.53 5.55 -1.50
C SER A 578 -23.46 4.11 -2.00
N PHE A 579 -23.46 3.12 -1.10
CA PHE A 579 -23.54 1.71 -1.52
C PHE A 579 -24.84 1.42 -2.29
N LEU A 580 -25.94 2.15 -2.00
CA LEU A 580 -27.19 2.06 -2.77
C LEU A 580 -27.00 2.46 -4.25
N GLN A 581 -26.16 3.47 -4.50
CA GLN A 581 -25.78 3.91 -5.85
C GLN A 581 -24.86 2.87 -6.50
N ARG A 582 -23.87 2.33 -5.77
CA ARG A 582 -23.00 1.26 -6.27
C ARG A 582 -23.79 0.04 -6.73
N LEU A 583 -24.83 -0.36 -5.99
CA LEU A 583 -25.73 -1.46 -6.38
C LEU A 583 -26.53 -1.14 -7.65
N SER A 584 -26.90 0.13 -7.84
CA SER A 584 -27.63 0.56 -9.03
C SER A 584 -26.82 0.46 -10.32
N GLU A 585 -25.49 0.33 -10.23
CA GLU A 585 -24.60 0.04 -11.37
C GLU A 585 -24.89 -1.34 -12.01
N TYR A 586 -25.59 -2.25 -11.31
CA TYR A 586 -26.06 -3.51 -11.92
C TYR A 586 -26.91 -3.26 -13.17
N MET A 587 -27.57 -2.10 -13.27
CA MET A 587 -28.43 -1.72 -14.37
C MET A 587 -27.70 -1.04 -15.54
N GLU A 588 -26.36 -0.91 -15.52
CA GLU A 588 -25.60 -0.24 -16.59
C GLU A 588 -25.85 -0.89 -17.97
N HIS A 589 -26.02 -2.21 -18.01
CA HIS A 589 -26.18 -2.98 -19.25
C HIS A 589 -27.60 -3.56 -19.40
N THR A 590 -28.62 -2.81 -18.96
CA THR A 590 -30.04 -3.21 -19.01
C THR A 590 -30.53 -3.64 -20.41
N TYR A 591 -29.90 -3.15 -21.48
CA TYR A 591 -30.19 -3.58 -22.85
C TYR A 591 -30.08 -5.11 -23.06
N LEU A 592 -29.30 -5.83 -22.24
CA LEU A 592 -29.20 -7.28 -22.28
C LEU A 592 -30.48 -7.97 -21.77
N ILE A 593 -31.18 -7.36 -20.81
CA ILE A 593 -32.50 -7.81 -20.36
C ILE A 593 -33.52 -7.60 -21.48
N HIS A 594 -33.54 -6.43 -22.11
CA HIS A 594 -34.42 -6.18 -23.26
C HIS A 594 -34.12 -7.13 -24.42
N LYS A 595 -32.84 -7.45 -24.68
CA LYS A 595 -32.45 -8.46 -25.66
C LYS A 595 -32.97 -9.85 -25.29
N ALA A 596 -32.87 -10.26 -24.03
CA ALA A 596 -33.48 -11.51 -23.54
C ALA A 596 -35.00 -11.51 -23.78
N ASN A 597 -35.71 -10.41 -23.50
CA ASN A 597 -37.15 -10.31 -23.73
C ASN A 597 -37.56 -10.46 -25.21
N GLN A 598 -36.68 -10.12 -26.15
CA GLN A 598 -36.89 -10.29 -27.58
C GLN A 598 -36.64 -11.72 -28.07
N CYS A 599 -35.85 -12.52 -27.34
CA CYS A 599 -35.53 -13.90 -27.73
C CYS A 599 -36.69 -14.87 -27.47
N THR A 600 -37.00 -15.70 -28.46
CA THR A 600 -38.02 -16.77 -28.36
C THR A 600 -37.45 -18.05 -27.76
N ASP A 601 -36.19 -18.37 -28.02
CA ASP A 601 -35.49 -19.53 -27.47
C ASP A 601 -35.09 -19.29 -26.00
N PRO A 602 -35.55 -20.13 -25.04
CA PRO A 602 -35.14 -20.06 -23.64
C PRO A 602 -33.63 -20.11 -23.41
N ILE A 603 -32.89 -20.80 -24.29
CA ILE A 603 -31.44 -20.93 -24.17
C ILE A 603 -30.74 -19.64 -24.57
N GLU A 604 -31.20 -18.96 -25.62
CA GLU A 604 -30.71 -17.62 -25.98
C GLU A 604 -31.06 -16.58 -24.92
N ARG A 605 -32.24 -16.70 -24.28
CA ARG A 605 -32.58 -15.91 -23.08
C ARG A 605 -31.59 -16.15 -21.95
N MET A 606 -31.33 -17.41 -21.61
CA MET A 606 -30.37 -17.77 -20.56
C MET A 606 -28.97 -17.20 -20.86
N LYS A 607 -28.50 -17.22 -22.10
CA LYS A 607 -27.22 -16.60 -22.50
C LYS A 607 -27.22 -15.08 -22.27
N CYS A 608 -28.32 -14.40 -22.61
CA CYS A 608 -28.46 -12.96 -22.39
C CYS A 608 -28.52 -12.62 -20.88
N VAL A 609 -29.25 -13.41 -20.09
CA VAL A 609 -29.30 -13.26 -18.62
C VAL A 609 -27.92 -13.52 -18.00
N ALA A 610 -27.19 -14.53 -18.46
CA ALA A 610 -25.82 -14.79 -18.03
C ALA A 610 -24.88 -13.63 -18.36
N ALA A 611 -25.00 -13.06 -19.56
CA ALA A 611 -24.26 -11.87 -19.95
C ALA A 611 -24.60 -10.66 -19.07
N PHE A 612 -25.89 -10.46 -18.74
CA PHE A 612 -26.32 -9.40 -17.84
C PHE A 612 -25.72 -9.59 -16.44
N ALA A 613 -25.81 -10.79 -15.87
CA ALA A 613 -25.26 -11.09 -14.54
C ALA A 613 -23.74 -10.86 -14.45
N VAL A 614 -22.97 -11.23 -15.49
CA VAL A 614 -21.53 -10.92 -15.57
C VAL A 614 -21.29 -9.41 -15.72
N SER A 615 -22.08 -8.73 -16.56
CA SER A 615 -21.91 -7.30 -16.82
C SER A 615 -22.24 -6.43 -15.60
N ALA A 616 -23.15 -6.87 -14.73
CA ALA A 616 -23.57 -6.15 -13.53
C ALA A 616 -22.40 -5.94 -12.55
N VAL A 617 -21.43 -6.86 -12.53
CA VAL A 617 -20.26 -6.80 -11.66
C VAL A 617 -19.00 -6.28 -12.38
N ALA A 618 -19.10 -5.87 -13.64
CA ALA A 618 -17.96 -5.46 -14.46
C ALA A 618 -17.39 -4.08 -14.08
N SER A 619 -18.24 -3.15 -13.64
CA SER A 619 -17.84 -1.77 -13.32
C SER A 619 -16.85 -1.67 -12.15
N GLN A 620 -16.75 -2.73 -11.34
CA GLN A 620 -15.92 -2.81 -10.13
C GLN A 620 -14.41 -2.78 -10.43
N TRP A 621 -13.98 -3.06 -11.66
CA TRP A 621 -12.57 -3.04 -12.04
C TRP A 621 -11.91 -1.68 -11.69
N GLU A 622 -10.71 -1.67 -11.10
CA GLU A 622 -9.99 -0.44 -10.66
C GLU A 622 -10.75 0.52 -9.70
N ARG A 623 -11.97 0.18 -9.27
CA ARG A 623 -12.80 0.97 -8.34
C ARG A 623 -12.45 0.63 -6.89
N THR A 624 -11.25 1.01 -6.46
CA THR A 624 -10.72 0.70 -5.12
C THR A 624 -11.28 1.58 -4.00
N GLY A 625 -12.08 2.61 -4.33
CA GLY A 625 -12.78 3.42 -3.33
C GLY A 625 -13.94 2.66 -2.68
N LYS A 626 -14.07 2.79 -1.36
CA LYS A 626 -15.21 2.25 -0.62
C LYS A 626 -16.43 3.17 -0.82
N PRO A 627 -17.59 2.70 -1.29
CA PRO A 627 -18.79 3.53 -1.27
C PRO A 627 -19.18 3.88 0.18
N PHE A 628 -19.87 5.00 0.39
CA PHE A 628 -20.37 5.36 1.71
C PHE A 628 -21.34 4.30 2.23
N ASN A 629 -21.21 3.94 3.51
CA ASN A 629 -22.15 3.05 4.15
C ASN A 629 -23.50 3.78 4.27
N PRO A 630 -24.60 3.28 3.69
CA PRO A 630 -25.88 3.96 3.76
C PRO A 630 -26.39 4.02 5.21
N LEU A 631 -27.03 5.13 5.56
CA LEU A 631 -27.71 5.24 6.85
C LEU A 631 -28.97 4.36 6.87
N LEU A 632 -29.41 3.89 8.03
CA LEU A 632 -30.66 3.12 8.15
C LEU A 632 -31.86 3.98 7.69
N GLY A 633 -32.60 3.49 6.70
CA GLY A 633 -33.70 4.24 6.07
C GLY A 633 -33.26 5.21 4.97
N GLU A 634 -31.97 5.26 4.63
CA GLU A 634 -31.50 5.92 3.41
C GLU A 634 -32.12 5.25 2.19
N THR A 635 -32.52 6.06 1.22
CA THR A 635 -33.09 5.60 -0.05
C THR A 635 -32.26 6.11 -1.23
N TYR A 636 -32.41 5.47 -2.38
CA TYR A 636 -31.90 5.99 -3.64
C TYR A 636 -32.81 5.60 -4.79
N GLU A 637 -33.22 6.58 -5.59
CA GLU A 637 -33.93 6.31 -6.85
C GLU A 637 -33.08 6.58 -8.09
N LEU A 638 -33.36 5.86 -9.17
CA LEU A 638 -32.79 6.12 -10.49
C LEU A 638 -33.84 5.86 -11.56
N VAL A 639 -34.13 6.87 -12.38
CA VAL A 639 -34.98 6.73 -13.57
C VAL A 639 -34.10 7.00 -14.80
N ARG A 640 -34.09 6.05 -15.74
CA ARG A 640 -33.31 6.14 -16.99
C ARG A 640 -34.23 5.85 -18.16
N ASP A 641 -34.88 6.89 -18.66
CA ASP A 641 -35.79 6.80 -19.81
C ASP A 641 -35.06 6.31 -21.07
N ASP A 642 -33.80 6.69 -21.24
CA ASP A 642 -32.94 6.27 -22.35
C ASP A 642 -32.58 4.78 -22.30
N LEU A 643 -32.53 4.19 -21.11
CA LEU A 643 -32.28 2.76 -20.89
C LEU A 643 -33.55 1.96 -20.58
N GLY A 644 -34.71 2.62 -20.47
CA GLY A 644 -36.00 1.97 -20.30
C GLY A 644 -36.28 1.37 -18.93
N PHE A 645 -35.72 1.90 -17.82
CA PHE A 645 -36.00 1.38 -16.48
C PHE A 645 -36.12 2.47 -15.39
N ARG A 646 -36.73 2.09 -14.28
CA ARG A 646 -36.66 2.81 -13.00
C ARG A 646 -36.23 1.87 -11.88
N LEU A 647 -35.53 2.39 -10.87
CA LEU A 647 -34.99 1.64 -9.75
C LEU A 647 -35.21 2.43 -8.46
N ILE A 648 -35.57 1.72 -7.39
CA ILE A 648 -35.58 2.19 -6.01
C ILE A 648 -34.77 1.23 -5.13
N SER A 649 -33.97 1.77 -4.23
CA SER A 649 -33.31 1.02 -3.16
C SER A 649 -33.46 1.69 -1.79
N GLU A 650 -33.42 0.89 -0.74
CA GLU A 650 -33.51 1.31 0.66
C GLU A 650 -32.48 0.53 1.50
N GLN A 651 -31.83 1.21 2.44
CA GLN A 651 -31.07 0.55 3.50
C GLN A 651 -32.04 0.03 4.57
N VAL A 652 -32.42 -1.24 4.42
CA VAL A 652 -33.46 -1.89 5.22
C VAL A 652 -32.95 -2.36 6.59
N SER A 653 -31.65 -2.60 6.71
CA SER A 653 -30.99 -2.95 7.98
C SER A 653 -29.58 -2.38 8.04
N HIS A 654 -29.12 -2.05 9.24
CA HIS A 654 -27.74 -1.60 9.49
C HIS A 654 -26.91 -2.66 10.22
N HIS A 655 -27.54 -3.55 10.99
CA HIS A 655 -26.88 -4.66 11.68
C HIS A 655 -27.69 -5.95 11.48
N PRO A 656 -27.29 -6.83 10.53
CA PRO A 656 -26.24 -6.62 9.53
C PRO A 656 -26.65 -5.55 8.49
N PRO A 657 -25.70 -4.95 7.75
CA PRO A 657 -25.99 -3.94 6.73
C PRO A 657 -26.61 -4.60 5.49
N ILE A 658 -27.93 -4.44 5.32
CA ILE A 658 -28.67 -4.99 4.18
C ILE A 658 -29.24 -3.84 3.37
N SER A 659 -28.93 -3.84 2.07
CA SER A 659 -29.50 -2.92 1.09
C SER A 659 -30.45 -3.71 0.18
N ALA A 660 -31.72 -3.30 0.13
CA ALA A 660 -32.71 -3.88 -0.77
C ALA A 660 -32.87 -2.98 -2.00
N PHE A 661 -33.08 -3.57 -3.18
CA PHE A 661 -33.33 -2.84 -4.41
C PHE A 661 -34.43 -3.49 -5.24
N HIS A 662 -35.12 -2.68 -6.01
CA HIS A 662 -36.16 -3.09 -6.94
C HIS A 662 -36.12 -2.20 -8.18
N ALA A 663 -35.97 -2.83 -9.35
CA ALA A 663 -35.98 -2.18 -10.64
C ALA A 663 -37.06 -2.76 -11.53
N GLU A 664 -37.69 -1.89 -12.30
CA GLU A 664 -38.82 -2.19 -13.16
C GLU A 664 -38.52 -1.63 -14.55
N GLY A 665 -38.74 -2.42 -15.60
CA GLY A 665 -38.73 -1.90 -16.96
C GLY A 665 -39.88 -0.90 -17.15
N LEU A 666 -39.62 0.25 -17.77
CA LEU A 666 -40.66 1.27 -18.03
C LEU A 666 -41.75 0.77 -18.98
N SER A 667 -41.43 -0.24 -19.79
CA SER A 667 -42.38 -0.95 -20.66
C SER A 667 -43.04 -2.15 -19.96
N ASN A 668 -42.85 -2.30 -18.65
CA ASN A 668 -43.33 -3.43 -17.85
C ASN A 668 -42.94 -4.80 -18.44
N ASP A 669 -41.72 -4.88 -19.00
CA ASP A 669 -41.21 -6.06 -19.67
C ASP A 669 -40.33 -6.94 -18.76
N PHE A 670 -39.76 -6.35 -17.71
CA PHE A 670 -38.98 -7.08 -16.71
C PHE A 670 -39.12 -6.46 -15.30
N VAL A 671 -38.83 -7.28 -14.29
CA VAL A 671 -38.59 -6.86 -12.91
C VAL A 671 -37.26 -7.42 -12.45
N PHE A 672 -36.40 -6.61 -11.86
CA PHE A 672 -35.10 -7.00 -11.34
C PHE A 672 -34.96 -6.54 -9.90
N HIS A 673 -34.82 -7.47 -8.96
CA HIS A 673 -34.80 -7.14 -7.54
C HIS A 673 -33.90 -8.07 -6.75
N GLY A 674 -33.60 -7.67 -5.52
CA GLY A 674 -32.85 -8.48 -4.58
C GLY A 674 -32.45 -7.66 -3.37
N SER A 675 -31.73 -8.32 -2.48
CA SER A 675 -31.12 -7.70 -1.32
C SER A 675 -29.66 -8.15 -1.20
N ILE A 676 -28.78 -7.24 -0.79
CA ILE A 676 -27.34 -7.51 -0.68
C ILE A 676 -26.86 -7.16 0.72
N TYR A 677 -26.23 -8.14 1.34
CA TYR A 677 -25.44 -8.03 2.56
C TYR A 677 -23.97 -8.34 2.24
N PRO A 678 -23.10 -7.31 2.12
CA PRO A 678 -21.69 -7.53 1.85
C PRO A 678 -20.96 -7.97 3.14
N LYS A 679 -20.84 -9.29 3.36
CA LYS A 679 -20.10 -9.85 4.50
C LYS A 679 -18.61 -9.69 4.26
N LEU A 680 -17.94 -8.90 5.11
CA LEU A 680 -16.50 -8.63 5.00
C LEU A 680 -15.68 -9.65 5.79
N LYS A 681 -14.54 -10.09 5.24
CA LYS A 681 -13.52 -10.93 5.90
C LYS A 681 -12.13 -10.38 5.59
N PHE A 682 -11.28 -10.27 6.60
CA PHE A 682 -9.91 -9.76 6.47
C PHE A 682 -8.90 -10.92 6.53
N TRP A 683 -8.04 -11.03 5.52
CA TRP A 683 -7.07 -12.11 5.35
C TRP A 683 -5.62 -11.59 5.44
N GLY A 684 -5.36 -10.62 6.32
CA GLY A 684 -4.04 -10.00 6.46
C GLY A 684 -3.76 -8.98 5.36
N LYS A 685 -3.38 -9.41 4.16
CA LYS A 685 -3.05 -8.50 3.04
C LYS A 685 -4.24 -8.16 2.13
N SER A 686 -5.39 -8.83 2.29
CA SER A 686 -6.56 -8.68 1.43
C SER A 686 -7.87 -8.62 2.23
N VAL A 687 -8.89 -7.92 1.73
CA VAL A 687 -10.27 -7.94 2.25
C VAL A 687 -11.16 -8.62 1.23
N GLU A 688 -11.89 -9.64 1.67
CA GLU A 688 -12.96 -10.26 0.91
C GLU A 688 -14.30 -9.68 1.30
N ALA A 689 -15.11 -9.36 0.29
CA ALA A 689 -16.49 -8.97 0.40
C ALA A 689 -17.34 -10.05 -0.29
N GLU A 690 -18.02 -10.84 0.52
CA GLU A 690 -18.97 -11.87 0.08
C GLU A 690 -20.37 -11.25 0.00
N PRO A 691 -20.91 -10.98 -1.21
CA PRO A 691 -22.24 -10.38 -1.36
C PRO A 691 -23.32 -11.43 -1.11
N LYS A 692 -23.79 -11.54 0.15
CA LYS A 692 -24.88 -12.43 0.52
C LYS A 692 -26.21 -11.87 0.07
N GLY A 693 -27.04 -12.74 -0.50
CA GLY A 693 -28.39 -12.41 -0.94
C GLY A 693 -28.67 -12.92 -2.35
N ILE A 694 -29.94 -13.10 -2.66
CA ILE A 694 -30.38 -13.65 -3.94
C ILE A 694 -30.80 -12.50 -4.85
N ILE A 695 -30.28 -12.54 -6.07
CA ILE A 695 -30.69 -11.67 -7.15
C ILE A 695 -31.77 -12.39 -7.95
N THR A 696 -32.86 -11.68 -8.26
CA THR A 696 -33.99 -12.19 -9.02
C THR A 696 -34.26 -11.32 -10.23
N LEU A 697 -34.35 -11.92 -11.41
CA LEU A 697 -34.79 -11.28 -12.64
C LEU A 697 -36.02 -12.01 -13.17
N GLU A 698 -37.10 -11.28 -13.35
CA GLU A 698 -38.34 -11.77 -13.93
C GLU A 698 -38.51 -11.19 -15.34
N LEU A 699 -38.67 -12.06 -16.33
CA LEU A 699 -39.01 -11.69 -17.70
C LEU A 699 -40.51 -11.88 -17.87
N LEU A 700 -41.27 -10.81 -17.63
CA LEU A 700 -42.73 -10.86 -17.46
C LEU A 700 -43.43 -11.41 -18.71
N LYS A 701 -42.95 -11.02 -19.90
CA LYS A 701 -43.47 -11.50 -21.19
C LYS A 701 -43.43 -13.03 -21.33
N HIS A 702 -42.42 -13.66 -20.76
CA HIS A 702 -42.20 -15.10 -20.85
C HIS A 702 -42.73 -15.85 -19.62
N ASN A 703 -43.15 -15.13 -18.58
CA ASN A 703 -43.48 -15.70 -17.26
C ASN A 703 -42.33 -16.58 -16.73
N GLU A 704 -41.10 -16.07 -16.85
CA GLU A 704 -39.87 -16.75 -16.45
C GLU A 704 -39.16 -15.94 -15.38
N ALA A 705 -38.64 -16.63 -14.37
CA ALA A 705 -37.82 -16.04 -13.33
C ALA A 705 -36.47 -16.72 -13.25
N TYR A 706 -35.44 -15.90 -13.08
CA TYR A 706 -34.05 -16.30 -12.98
C TYR A 706 -33.51 -15.85 -11.64
N THR A 707 -32.87 -16.76 -10.91
CA THR A 707 -32.22 -16.42 -9.64
C THR A 707 -30.75 -16.82 -9.63
N TRP A 708 -29.91 -15.99 -9.02
CA TRP A 708 -28.49 -16.27 -8.80
C TRP A 708 -27.93 -15.52 -7.59
N THR A 709 -26.68 -15.82 -7.24
CA THR A 709 -25.88 -15.08 -6.25
C THR A 709 -24.65 -14.50 -6.92
N ASN A 710 -24.19 -13.34 -6.47
CA ASN A 710 -23.01 -12.68 -7.04
C ASN A 710 -21.70 -13.32 -6.55
N PRO A 711 -20.60 -13.23 -7.33
CA PRO A 711 -19.30 -13.78 -6.95
C PRO A 711 -18.70 -12.98 -5.78
N THR A 712 -17.75 -13.59 -5.08
CA THR A 712 -16.99 -12.91 -4.02
C THR A 712 -16.04 -11.90 -4.65
N CYS A 713 -15.96 -10.71 -4.05
CA CYS A 713 -15.04 -9.66 -4.45
C CYS A 713 -13.88 -9.61 -3.46
N CYS A 714 -12.64 -9.63 -3.93
CA CYS A 714 -11.45 -9.50 -3.09
C CYS A 714 -10.68 -8.24 -3.46
N VAL A 715 -10.33 -7.44 -2.46
CA VAL A 715 -9.46 -6.29 -2.60
C VAL A 715 -8.11 -6.66 -2.01
N HIS A 716 -7.09 -6.70 -2.86
CA HIS A 716 -5.72 -7.08 -2.48
C HIS A 716 -4.88 -5.85 -2.13
N ASN A 717 -3.79 -6.08 -1.40
CA ASN A 717 -2.79 -5.07 -1.01
C ASN A 717 -3.37 -3.91 -0.17
N ILE A 718 -4.27 -4.23 0.76
CA ILE A 718 -4.96 -3.23 1.60
C ILE A 718 -4.05 -2.56 2.64
N ILE A 719 -2.90 -3.17 2.97
CA ILE A 719 -1.95 -2.62 3.93
C ILE A 719 -0.81 -1.88 3.22
N VAL A 720 -0.16 -2.54 2.25
CA VAL A 720 0.99 -2.04 1.50
C VAL A 720 0.89 -2.53 0.05
N GLY A 721 1.26 -1.67 -0.91
CA GLY A 721 1.25 -1.97 -2.34
C GLY A 721 0.09 -1.31 -3.09
N LYS A 722 0.02 -1.53 -4.40
CA LYS A 722 -1.07 -1.01 -5.24
C LYS A 722 -2.34 -1.84 -5.00
N LEU A 723 -3.40 -1.19 -4.54
CA LEU A 723 -4.74 -1.79 -4.41
C LEU A 723 -5.23 -2.29 -5.77
N TRP A 724 -5.73 -3.52 -5.82
CA TRP A 724 -6.40 -4.07 -6.99
C TRP A 724 -7.52 -5.02 -6.58
N ILE A 725 -8.44 -5.28 -7.51
CA ILE A 725 -9.68 -6.01 -7.23
C ILE A 725 -9.73 -7.27 -8.07
N GLU A 726 -10.09 -8.36 -7.42
CA GLU A 726 -10.44 -9.63 -8.04
C GLU A 726 -11.90 -9.97 -7.75
N GLN A 727 -12.52 -10.72 -8.67
CA GLN A 727 -13.77 -11.42 -8.39
C GLN A 727 -13.61 -12.89 -8.72
N TYR A 728 -14.03 -13.74 -7.80
CA TYR A 728 -13.93 -15.19 -7.95
C TYR A 728 -15.13 -15.90 -7.30
N GLY A 729 -15.33 -17.16 -7.67
CA GLY A 729 -16.39 -18.02 -7.15
C GLY A 729 -17.35 -18.50 -8.23
N ASN A 730 -18.32 -19.32 -7.81
CA ASN A 730 -19.26 -19.95 -8.71
C ASN A 730 -20.59 -19.21 -8.67
N MET A 731 -21.10 -18.82 -9.83
CA MET A 731 -22.42 -18.23 -10.02
C MET A 731 -23.30 -19.26 -10.73
N GLU A 732 -24.43 -19.60 -10.12
CA GLU A 732 -25.43 -20.48 -10.70
C GLU A 732 -26.71 -19.69 -10.96
N ILE A 733 -27.08 -19.56 -12.23
CA ILE A 733 -28.32 -18.92 -12.66
C ILE A 733 -29.33 -20.02 -12.99
N THR A 734 -30.45 -20.02 -12.27
CA THR A 734 -31.51 -21.02 -12.46
C THR A 734 -32.75 -20.37 -13.07
N ASN A 735 -33.25 -20.89 -14.19
CA ASN A 735 -34.58 -20.56 -14.71
C ASN A 735 -35.62 -21.47 -14.04
N HIS A 736 -36.51 -20.90 -13.25
CA HIS A 736 -37.48 -21.65 -12.46
C HIS A 736 -38.63 -22.25 -13.28
N LYS A 737 -38.89 -21.73 -14.49
CA LYS A 737 -39.93 -22.26 -15.37
C LYS A 737 -39.45 -23.47 -16.17
N THR A 738 -38.29 -23.36 -16.82
CA THR A 738 -37.77 -24.42 -17.70
C THR A 738 -36.94 -25.45 -16.93
N GLY A 739 -36.34 -25.04 -15.80
CA GLY A 739 -35.36 -25.84 -15.07
C GLY A 739 -33.95 -25.79 -15.66
N ASP A 740 -33.73 -24.95 -16.68
CA ASP A 740 -32.40 -24.75 -17.27
C ASP A 740 -31.50 -24.00 -16.29
N LYS A 741 -30.21 -24.31 -16.34
CA LYS A 741 -29.20 -23.72 -15.47
C LYS A 741 -28.01 -23.20 -16.26
N CYS A 742 -27.50 -22.04 -15.88
CA CYS A 742 -26.20 -21.56 -16.32
C CYS A 742 -25.23 -21.58 -15.14
N ILE A 743 -24.09 -22.24 -15.32
CA ILE A 743 -23.03 -22.31 -14.31
C ILE A 743 -21.85 -21.51 -14.85
N LEU A 744 -21.49 -20.44 -14.13
CA LEU A 744 -20.36 -19.56 -14.44
C LEU A 744 -19.34 -19.63 -13.32
N ASN A 745 -18.09 -19.90 -13.67
CA ASN A 745 -16.98 -19.94 -12.71
C ASN A 745 -16.08 -18.74 -12.96
N PHE A 746 -16.06 -17.82 -12.00
CA PHE A 746 -15.11 -16.72 -11.94
C PHE A 746 -13.81 -17.26 -11.37
N LYS A 747 -12.79 -17.31 -12.22
CA LYS A 747 -11.51 -17.94 -11.89
C LYS A 747 -10.69 -17.01 -10.99
N PRO A 748 -10.15 -17.51 -9.86
CA PRO A 748 -9.15 -16.77 -9.11
C PRO A 748 -7.84 -16.70 -9.92
N CYS A 749 -7.03 -15.69 -9.63
CA CYS A 749 -5.81 -15.31 -10.32
C CYS A 749 -4.85 -16.51 -10.49
N GLY A 750 -4.77 -17.35 -9.44
CA GLY A 750 -3.85 -18.48 -9.32
C GLY A 750 -2.39 -18.04 -9.24
N LEU A 751 -1.48 -18.98 -8.92
CA LEU A 751 -0.05 -18.72 -8.65
C LEU A 751 0.71 -18.02 -9.80
N PHE A 752 0.19 -18.04 -11.03
CA PHE A 752 0.85 -17.49 -12.22
C PHE A 752 0.03 -16.41 -12.93
N GLY A 753 -1.10 -15.96 -12.36
CA GLY A 753 -1.93 -14.90 -12.91
C GLY A 753 -2.63 -15.17 -14.25
N LYS A 754 -2.43 -16.35 -14.85
CA LYS A 754 -2.96 -16.70 -16.18
C LYS A 754 -4.49 -16.73 -16.24
N GLU A 755 -5.13 -16.90 -15.09
CA GLU A 755 -6.59 -17.02 -14.98
C GLU A 755 -7.24 -15.72 -14.51
N LEU A 756 -6.45 -14.63 -14.34
CA LEU A 756 -6.95 -13.36 -13.84
C LEU A 756 -8.15 -12.86 -14.66
N HIS A 757 -9.25 -12.64 -13.95
CA HIS A 757 -10.56 -12.19 -14.43
C HIS A 757 -11.30 -13.14 -15.37
N LYS A 758 -10.78 -14.34 -15.64
CA LYS A 758 -11.45 -15.27 -16.55
C LYS A 758 -12.77 -15.73 -15.97
N VAL A 759 -13.77 -15.79 -16.84
CA VAL A 759 -15.07 -16.40 -16.57
C VAL A 759 -15.24 -17.55 -17.54
N GLU A 760 -15.44 -18.75 -17.03
CA GLU A 760 -15.75 -19.94 -17.83
C GLU A 760 -17.00 -20.63 -17.30
N GLY A 761 -17.88 -21.04 -18.19
CA GLY A 761 -19.13 -21.66 -17.79
C GLY A 761 -19.84 -22.37 -18.92
N TYR A 762 -21.05 -22.82 -18.63
CA TYR A 762 -21.92 -23.46 -19.61
C TYR A 762 -23.38 -23.34 -19.21
N VAL A 763 -24.25 -23.40 -20.22
CA VAL A 763 -25.70 -23.56 -20.07
C VAL A 763 -26.02 -25.05 -20.20
N GLN A 764 -26.82 -25.57 -19.29
CA GLN A 764 -27.31 -26.93 -19.29
C GLN A 764 -28.84 -26.97 -19.15
N ASP A 765 -29.45 -27.99 -19.74
CA ASP A 765 -30.88 -28.25 -19.56
C ASP A 765 -31.18 -28.95 -18.23
N LYS A 766 -32.47 -29.17 -17.96
CA LYS A 766 -32.95 -29.93 -16.80
C LYS A 766 -32.39 -31.37 -16.72
N SER A 767 -31.97 -31.95 -17.85
CA SER A 767 -31.33 -33.27 -17.92
C SER A 767 -29.82 -33.21 -17.68
N LYS A 768 -29.27 -32.05 -17.31
CA LYS A 768 -27.83 -31.76 -17.14
C LYS A 768 -27.01 -31.91 -18.43
N LYS A 769 -27.65 -31.88 -19.60
CA LYS A 769 -26.94 -31.88 -20.88
C LYS A 769 -26.42 -30.47 -21.16
N LYS A 770 -25.11 -30.35 -21.43
CA LYS A 770 -24.50 -29.08 -21.83
C LYS A 770 -24.98 -28.68 -23.22
N LEU A 771 -25.55 -27.49 -23.33
CA LEU A 771 -26.10 -26.94 -24.57
C LEU A 771 -25.21 -25.86 -25.18
N SER A 772 -24.51 -25.08 -24.35
CA SER A 772 -23.59 -24.04 -24.80
C SER A 772 -22.49 -23.81 -23.76
N SER A 773 -21.28 -23.53 -24.22
CA SER A 773 -20.18 -23.07 -23.36
C SER A 773 -20.05 -21.57 -23.43
N LEU A 774 -19.80 -20.94 -22.28
CA LEU A 774 -19.59 -19.51 -22.11
C LEU A 774 -18.16 -19.26 -21.64
N TYR A 775 -17.50 -18.26 -22.21
CA TYR A 775 -16.14 -17.91 -21.80
C TYR A 775 -15.85 -16.42 -22.04
N GLY A 776 -14.92 -15.86 -21.27
CA GLY A 776 -14.48 -14.48 -21.44
C GLY A 776 -13.74 -13.96 -20.21
N LYS A 777 -13.80 -12.65 -20.02
CA LYS A 777 -13.32 -11.97 -18.82
C LYS A 777 -14.33 -10.94 -18.36
N TRP A 778 -14.64 -10.93 -17.07
CA TRP A 778 -15.62 -9.99 -16.51
C TRP A 778 -15.19 -8.52 -16.61
N THR A 779 -13.91 -8.25 -16.87
CA THR A 779 -13.38 -6.90 -17.15
C THR A 779 -13.42 -6.49 -18.62
N GLU A 780 -13.76 -7.40 -19.54
CA GLU A 780 -13.65 -7.15 -20.99
C GLU A 780 -14.93 -7.54 -21.76
N CYS A 781 -15.30 -8.83 -21.75
CA CYS A 781 -16.34 -9.38 -22.62
C CYS A 781 -16.74 -10.81 -22.22
N LEU A 782 -17.89 -11.26 -22.76
CA LEU A 782 -18.40 -12.63 -22.65
C LEU A 782 -18.83 -13.16 -24.02
N TYR A 783 -18.39 -14.37 -24.35
CA TYR A 783 -18.69 -15.10 -25.58
C TYR A 783 -19.43 -16.40 -25.29
N SER A 784 -20.13 -16.90 -26.30
CA SER A 784 -20.79 -18.21 -26.32
C SER A 784 -20.30 -19.02 -27.52
N ILE A 785 -20.14 -20.33 -27.34
CA ILE A 785 -19.78 -21.29 -28.38
C ILE A 785 -20.47 -22.64 -28.12
N ASP A 786 -20.51 -23.50 -29.13
CA ASP A 786 -20.87 -24.91 -28.98
C ASP A 786 -19.91 -25.63 -28.00
N PRO A 787 -20.40 -26.52 -27.11
CA PRO A 787 -19.56 -27.25 -26.17
C PRO A 787 -18.44 -28.08 -26.82
N ALA A 788 -18.67 -28.68 -27.99
CA ALA A 788 -17.66 -29.50 -28.65
C ALA A 788 -16.49 -28.66 -29.19
N GLY A 789 -16.77 -27.50 -29.76
CA GLY A 789 -15.79 -26.52 -30.21
C GLY A 789 -14.95 -25.98 -29.05
N PHE A 790 -15.59 -25.70 -27.91
CA PHE A 790 -14.88 -25.25 -26.71
C PHE A 790 -13.91 -26.31 -26.16
N GLU A 791 -14.35 -27.57 -26.04
CA GLU A 791 -13.49 -28.67 -25.57
C GLU A 791 -12.33 -28.96 -26.53
N THR A 792 -12.57 -28.83 -27.84
CA THR A 792 -11.52 -28.98 -28.86
C THR A 792 -10.45 -27.90 -28.71
N PHE A 793 -10.86 -26.65 -28.52
CA PHE A 793 -9.93 -25.55 -28.24
C PHE A 793 -9.14 -25.80 -26.96
N LYS A 794 -9.82 -26.18 -25.86
CA LYS A 794 -9.18 -26.44 -24.56
C LYS A 794 -8.15 -27.56 -24.61
N LYS A 795 -8.39 -28.61 -25.41
CA LYS A 795 -7.42 -29.69 -25.65
C LYS A 795 -6.22 -29.23 -26.47
N ASN A 796 -6.44 -28.43 -27.51
CA ASN A 796 -5.35 -27.89 -28.33
C ASN A 796 -4.49 -26.89 -27.56
N ASP A 797 -5.10 -26.08 -26.70
CA ASP A 797 -4.37 -25.12 -25.85
C ASP A 797 -3.52 -25.84 -24.80
N LYS A 798 -4.03 -26.93 -24.20
CA LYS A 798 -3.22 -27.82 -23.34
C LYS A 798 -2.04 -28.45 -24.10
N LYS A 799 -2.27 -28.93 -25.33
CA LYS A 799 -1.23 -29.57 -26.17
C LYS A 799 -0.14 -28.57 -26.59
N ASN A 800 -0.53 -27.37 -27.03
CA ASN A 800 0.39 -26.28 -27.34
C ASN A 800 1.13 -25.76 -26.09
N GLY A 801 0.49 -25.83 -24.91
CA GLY A 801 1.10 -25.51 -23.63
C GLY A 801 2.19 -26.49 -23.21
N ASP A 802 2.04 -27.79 -23.52
CA ASP A 802 3.06 -28.81 -23.27
C ASP A 802 4.20 -28.78 -24.29
N ASP A 803 3.95 -28.47 -25.57
CA ASP A 803 5.03 -28.27 -26.56
C ASP A 803 5.86 -27.01 -26.27
N LYS A 804 5.26 -25.94 -25.70
CA LYS A 804 5.99 -24.75 -25.21
C LYS A 804 6.80 -25.01 -23.92
N LYS A 805 6.54 -26.08 -23.16
CA LYS A 805 7.37 -26.44 -21.98
C LYS A 805 8.74 -26.97 -22.37
N ASN A 806 8.91 -27.53 -23.57
CA ASN A 806 10.21 -28.05 -24.03
C ASN A 806 11.14 -26.99 -24.63
N SER A 807 10.71 -25.72 -24.80
CA SER A 807 11.57 -24.65 -25.33
C SER A 807 11.74 -23.43 -24.42
N LYS A 808 11.29 -23.49 -23.16
CA LYS A 808 11.58 -22.48 -22.12
C LYS A 808 11.88 -23.15 -20.78
N GLN A 809 13.03 -23.81 -20.70
CA GLN A 809 13.73 -24.01 -19.43
C GLN A 809 14.62 -22.79 -19.17
N SER A 810 14.07 -21.81 -18.46
CA SER A 810 14.78 -20.80 -17.65
C SER A 810 13.74 -19.88 -16.99
N GLY A 811 13.72 -19.87 -15.66
CA GLY A 811 12.84 -19.00 -14.86
C GLY A 811 12.01 -19.79 -13.84
N GLY A 812 12.61 -20.07 -12.68
CA GLY A 812 11.88 -20.55 -11.50
C GLY A 812 11.18 -19.37 -10.85
N GLY A 813 9.85 -19.46 -10.72
CA GLY A 813 9.00 -18.41 -10.15
C GLY A 813 9.13 -18.35 -8.63
N GLU A 814 9.76 -17.28 -8.17
CA GLU A 814 9.49 -16.63 -6.88
C GLU A 814 8.00 -16.24 -6.83
N GLU A 815 7.30 -16.51 -5.74
CA GLU A 815 6.09 -15.74 -5.45
C GLU A 815 6.52 -14.40 -4.82
N PRO A 816 6.07 -13.26 -5.36
CA PRO A 816 6.47 -11.94 -4.91
C PRO A 816 5.82 -11.53 -3.57
N ASP A 817 6.54 -10.72 -2.79
CA ASP A 817 6.13 -10.23 -1.45
C ASP A 817 4.97 -9.20 -1.52
N GLU A 818 4.76 -8.62 -2.70
CA GLU A 818 3.56 -7.92 -3.16
C GLU A 818 2.86 -8.81 -4.20
N MET A 819 1.53 -8.83 -4.28
CA MET A 819 0.87 -9.40 -5.47
C MET A 819 0.86 -8.34 -6.58
N PRO A 820 1.80 -8.34 -7.55
CA PRO A 820 1.70 -7.45 -8.70
C PRO A 820 0.44 -7.84 -9.48
N LEU A 821 -0.20 -6.85 -10.11
CA LEU A 821 -1.20 -7.13 -11.15
C LEU A 821 -0.52 -7.94 -12.26
N PRO A 822 -0.87 -9.22 -12.48
CA PRO A 822 -0.28 -9.97 -13.57
C PRO A 822 -0.76 -9.43 -14.93
N ASP A 823 0.15 -9.46 -15.92
CA ASP A 823 -0.15 -9.06 -17.29
C ASP A 823 -1.26 -9.95 -17.85
N SER A 824 -2.44 -9.37 -18.06
CA SER A 824 -3.64 -10.08 -18.52
C SER A 824 -3.75 -9.93 -20.04
N GLU A 825 -3.37 -10.95 -20.81
CA GLU A 825 -3.55 -10.98 -22.28
C GLU A 825 -5.05 -10.98 -22.63
N SER A 826 -5.48 -10.08 -23.52
CA SER A 826 -6.88 -9.98 -23.97
C SER A 826 -7.47 -11.32 -24.41
N VAL A 827 -8.78 -11.52 -24.19
CA VAL A 827 -9.45 -12.80 -24.51
C VAL A 827 -9.23 -13.20 -25.98
N GLN A 828 -8.62 -14.38 -26.21
CA GLN A 828 -8.53 -14.96 -27.54
C GLN A 828 -9.91 -15.48 -27.98
N VAL A 829 -10.43 -14.93 -29.08
CA VAL A 829 -11.73 -15.33 -29.62
C VAL A 829 -11.59 -16.67 -30.34
N ILE A 830 -12.30 -17.68 -29.85
CA ILE A 830 -12.38 -19.01 -30.47
C ILE A 830 -13.23 -18.90 -31.76
N PRO A 831 -12.75 -19.33 -32.93
CA PRO A 831 -13.53 -19.30 -34.17
C PRO A 831 -14.90 -19.98 -34.01
N GLY A 832 -15.96 -19.33 -34.52
CA GLY A 832 -17.35 -19.79 -34.35
C GLY A 832 -18.03 -19.31 -33.07
N SER A 833 -17.37 -18.49 -32.26
CA SER A 833 -17.98 -17.88 -31.07
C SER A 833 -18.93 -16.72 -31.41
N THR A 834 -19.99 -16.58 -30.63
CA THR A 834 -20.94 -15.47 -30.67
C THR A 834 -20.67 -14.53 -29.50
N LEU A 835 -20.55 -13.23 -29.77
CA LEU A 835 -20.38 -12.21 -28.72
C LEU A 835 -21.72 -11.98 -27.99
N LEU A 836 -21.71 -12.11 -26.67
CA LEU A 836 -22.89 -11.83 -25.84
C LEU A 836 -22.84 -10.42 -25.24
N TRP A 837 -21.68 -10.04 -24.68
CA TRP A 837 -21.48 -8.76 -24.03
C TRP A 837 -20.01 -8.29 -24.16
N ARG A 838 -19.81 -6.98 -24.18
CA ARG A 838 -18.51 -6.31 -24.11
C ARG A 838 -18.66 -5.07 -23.25
N ILE A 839 -17.70 -4.81 -22.38
CA ILE A 839 -17.67 -3.63 -21.54
C ILE A 839 -17.56 -2.36 -22.37
N ALA A 840 -18.25 -1.29 -21.95
CA ALA A 840 -18.04 0.03 -22.52
C ALA A 840 -16.64 0.55 -22.15
N PRO A 841 -15.93 1.24 -23.06
CA PRO A 841 -14.66 1.86 -22.73
C PRO A 841 -14.89 2.94 -21.67
N ARG A 842 -13.98 3.00 -20.70
CA ARG A 842 -13.99 4.05 -19.69
C ARG A 842 -13.78 5.43 -20.32
N PRO A 843 -14.41 6.48 -19.77
CA PRO A 843 -14.15 7.82 -20.24
C PRO A 843 -12.69 8.21 -19.99
N SER A 844 -12.14 9.08 -20.83
CA SER A 844 -10.72 9.47 -20.77
C SER A 844 -10.33 10.16 -19.45
N ASN A 845 -11.28 10.78 -18.77
CA ASN A 845 -11.13 11.41 -17.46
C ASN A 845 -11.45 10.47 -16.27
N SER A 846 -11.74 9.19 -16.51
CA SER A 846 -12.15 8.23 -15.47
C SER A 846 -11.15 8.15 -14.32
N THR A 847 -9.85 8.12 -14.61
CA THR A 847 -8.76 8.05 -13.60
C THR A 847 -8.70 9.26 -12.68
N GLN A 848 -9.16 10.42 -13.15
CA GLN A 848 -9.27 11.65 -12.34
C GLN A 848 -10.58 11.68 -11.54
N MET A 849 -11.54 10.81 -11.86
CA MET A 849 -12.90 10.80 -11.34
C MET A 849 -13.21 9.44 -10.70
N TYR A 850 -12.34 9.00 -9.77
CA TYR A 850 -12.51 7.76 -8.99
C TYR A 850 -12.64 6.48 -9.82
N ASN A 851 -12.14 6.47 -11.06
CA ASN A 851 -12.29 5.36 -12.02
C ASN A 851 -13.76 5.05 -12.37
N PHE A 852 -14.64 6.06 -12.35
CA PHE A 852 -16.05 5.92 -12.66
C PHE A 852 -16.30 5.67 -14.16
N THR A 853 -17.33 4.87 -14.46
CA THR A 853 -17.94 4.78 -15.79
C THR A 853 -18.80 6.01 -16.06
N HIS A 854 -19.22 6.24 -17.31
CA HIS A 854 -20.20 7.28 -17.63
C HIS A 854 -21.50 7.09 -16.84
N PHE A 855 -21.92 5.84 -16.65
CA PHE A 855 -23.10 5.51 -15.85
C PHE A 855 -22.92 5.91 -14.39
N ALA A 856 -21.79 5.55 -13.78
CA ALA A 856 -21.50 5.89 -12.38
C ALA A 856 -21.39 7.41 -12.14
N MET A 857 -20.82 8.15 -13.08
CA MET A 857 -20.76 9.62 -12.99
C MET A 857 -22.16 10.24 -12.89
N ALA A 858 -23.18 9.69 -13.56
CA ALA A 858 -24.53 10.23 -13.55
C ALA A 858 -25.34 9.94 -12.28
N LEU A 859 -24.93 8.96 -11.45
CA LEU A 859 -25.76 8.46 -10.34
C LEU A 859 -26.10 9.53 -9.29
N ASN A 860 -25.10 10.32 -8.91
CA ASN A 860 -25.22 11.34 -7.88
C ASN A 860 -25.45 12.76 -8.44
N GLU A 861 -25.77 12.86 -9.74
CA GLU A 861 -26.20 14.10 -10.37
C GLU A 861 -27.48 14.61 -9.68
N PHE A 862 -27.51 15.91 -9.38
CA PHE A 862 -28.63 16.55 -8.68
C PHE A 862 -28.96 17.88 -9.32
N ASP A 863 -30.22 18.02 -9.74
CA ASP A 863 -30.78 19.26 -10.27
C ASP A 863 -31.80 19.83 -9.29
N LYS A 864 -31.91 21.16 -9.21
CA LYS A 864 -32.87 21.83 -8.29
C LYS A 864 -34.32 21.39 -8.49
N GLY A 865 -34.71 20.99 -9.70
CA GLY A 865 -36.05 20.46 -9.97
C GLY A 865 -36.33 19.13 -9.27
N MET A 866 -35.30 18.32 -8.98
CA MET A 866 -35.43 17.03 -8.31
C MET A 866 -35.77 17.16 -6.83
N GLU A 867 -35.40 18.27 -6.18
CA GLU A 867 -35.63 18.52 -4.75
C GLU A 867 -37.12 18.44 -4.38
N THR A 868 -38.00 18.79 -5.32
CA THR A 868 -39.46 18.72 -5.14
C THR A 868 -40.06 17.33 -5.40
N ILE A 869 -39.28 16.41 -5.95
CA ILE A 869 -39.74 15.09 -6.44
C ILE A 869 -39.21 13.95 -5.58
N ILE A 870 -37.93 13.99 -5.19
CA ILE A 870 -37.28 12.92 -4.45
C ILE A 870 -37.58 13.05 -2.94
N PRO A 871 -37.62 11.94 -2.17
CA PRO A 871 -37.79 12.02 -0.73
C PRO A 871 -36.55 12.63 -0.06
N LYS A 872 -36.73 13.21 1.13
CA LYS A 872 -35.63 13.72 1.97
C LYS A 872 -34.57 12.68 2.36
N THR A 873 -34.88 11.40 2.16
CA THR A 873 -33.98 10.26 2.43
C THR A 873 -33.15 9.85 1.21
N ASP A 874 -33.33 10.48 0.04
CA ASP A 874 -32.53 10.16 -1.16
C ASP A 874 -31.07 10.57 -0.97
N CYS A 875 -30.14 9.65 -1.25
CA CYS A 875 -28.72 9.87 -0.98
C CYS A 875 -28.06 10.97 -1.82
N ARG A 876 -28.73 11.54 -2.83
CA ARG A 876 -28.27 12.77 -3.50
C ARG A 876 -28.29 14.00 -2.57
N LEU A 877 -29.15 13.97 -1.56
CA LEU A 877 -29.28 15.01 -0.53
C LEU A 877 -28.30 14.81 0.64
N ARG A 878 -27.54 13.71 0.63
CA ARG A 878 -26.64 13.36 1.73
C ARG A 878 -25.40 14.27 1.72
N PRO A 879 -25.16 15.07 2.78
CA PRO A 879 -24.22 16.19 2.73
C PRO A 879 -22.74 15.77 2.69
N ASP A 880 -22.36 14.68 3.36
CA ASP A 880 -20.98 14.16 3.35
C ASP A 880 -20.54 13.69 1.96
N ILE A 881 -21.39 12.95 1.25
CA ILE A 881 -21.17 12.53 -0.14
C ILE A 881 -21.05 13.75 -1.06
N ARG A 882 -21.94 14.73 -0.91
CA ARG A 882 -21.95 15.93 -1.75
C ARG A 882 -20.70 16.79 -1.54
N ALA A 883 -20.28 16.99 -0.30
CA ALA A 883 -19.07 17.72 0.03
C ALA A 883 -17.83 17.02 -0.59
N MET A 884 -17.74 15.70 -0.45
CA MET A 884 -16.65 14.92 -1.05
C MET A 884 -16.63 15.02 -2.58
N GLU A 885 -17.80 14.92 -3.22
CA GLU A 885 -17.93 15.05 -4.67
C GLU A 885 -17.48 16.42 -5.20
N ASN A 886 -17.67 17.46 -4.39
CA ASN A 886 -17.23 18.83 -4.67
C ASN A 886 -15.77 19.09 -4.31
N GLY A 887 -15.06 18.10 -3.76
CA GLY A 887 -13.64 18.21 -3.37
C GLY A 887 -13.41 18.80 -1.98
N ASP A 888 -14.46 19.02 -1.19
CA ASP A 888 -14.36 19.52 0.18
C ASP A 888 -14.33 18.35 1.17
N ILE A 889 -13.11 17.87 1.43
CA ILE A 889 -12.87 16.67 2.27
C ILE A 889 -13.07 16.96 3.76
N ASP A 890 -12.81 18.18 4.19
CA ASP A 890 -12.94 18.57 5.60
C ASP A 890 -14.42 18.62 5.99
N THR A 891 -15.25 19.32 5.21
CA THR A 891 -16.70 19.33 5.39
C THR A 891 -17.29 17.92 5.25
N ALA A 892 -16.81 17.12 4.29
CA ALA A 892 -17.27 15.74 4.15
C ALA A 892 -16.97 14.88 5.38
N SER A 893 -15.81 15.07 6.00
CA SER A 893 -15.40 14.36 7.22
C SER A 893 -16.24 14.77 8.43
N GLU A 894 -16.49 16.07 8.59
CA GLU A 894 -17.33 16.61 9.66
C GLU A 894 -18.79 16.13 9.53
N GLU A 895 -19.37 16.26 8.34
CA GLU A 895 -20.74 15.83 8.07
C GLU A 895 -20.90 14.32 8.23
N LYS A 896 -19.92 13.51 7.78
CA LYS A 896 -19.95 12.06 7.97
C LYS A 896 -20.01 11.70 9.45
N LYS A 897 -19.16 12.34 10.27
CA LYS A 897 -19.17 12.14 11.73
C LYS A 897 -20.52 12.53 12.33
N ARG A 898 -21.07 13.70 11.95
CA ARG A 898 -22.36 14.20 12.43
C ARG A 898 -23.51 13.24 12.11
N LEU A 899 -23.55 12.71 10.89
CA LEU A 899 -24.56 11.76 10.43
C LEU A 899 -24.49 10.42 11.17
N GLU A 900 -23.28 9.86 11.34
CA GLU A 900 -23.08 8.61 12.07
C GLU A 900 -23.38 8.75 13.57
N GLU A 901 -23.10 9.91 14.18
CA GLU A 901 -23.52 10.25 15.55
C GLU A 901 -25.05 10.38 15.67
N LYS A 902 -25.71 11.09 14.75
CA LYS A 902 -27.18 11.21 14.70
C LYS A 902 -27.84 9.84 14.60
N GLN A 903 -27.32 8.95 13.75
CA GLN A 903 -27.82 7.58 13.62
C GLN A 903 -27.65 6.77 14.91
N ARG A 904 -26.48 6.82 15.55
CA ARG A 904 -26.21 6.13 16.83
C ARG A 904 -27.14 6.62 17.94
N ALA A 905 -27.34 7.93 18.04
CA ALA A 905 -28.28 8.53 18.99
C ALA A 905 -29.73 8.08 18.73
N ALA A 906 -30.17 8.07 17.46
CA ALA A 906 -31.51 7.60 17.09
C ALA A 906 -31.72 6.11 17.41
N ARG A 907 -30.70 5.27 17.19
CA ARG A 907 -30.74 3.84 17.57
C ARG A 907 -30.85 3.68 19.10
N LYS A 908 -30.04 4.42 19.86
CA LYS A 908 -30.07 4.39 21.33
C LYS A 908 -31.42 4.86 21.89
N ASN A 909 -32.05 5.85 21.26
CA ASN A 909 -33.37 6.31 21.64
C ASN A 909 -34.46 5.27 21.35
N ARG A 910 -34.44 4.61 20.18
CA ARG A 910 -35.38 3.53 19.86
C ARG A 910 -35.28 2.34 20.81
N SER A 911 -34.05 1.95 21.17
CA SER A 911 -33.82 0.87 22.14
C SER A 911 -34.35 1.21 23.54
N LYS A 912 -34.46 2.49 23.90
CA LYS A 912 -35.07 2.93 25.17
C LYS A 912 -36.60 3.02 25.11
N SER A 913 -37.18 3.24 23.93
CA SER A 913 -38.62 3.43 23.74
C SER A 913 -39.37 2.15 23.35
N ASP A 914 -38.68 1.02 23.23
CA ASP A 914 -39.23 -0.28 22.77
C ASP A 914 -39.94 -0.18 21.40
N GLU A 915 -39.54 0.79 20.58
CA GLU A 915 -40.08 1.00 19.23
C GLU A 915 -39.17 0.31 18.19
N ASP A 916 -39.70 -0.69 17.51
CA ASP A 916 -39.00 -1.36 16.40
C ASP A 916 -38.86 -0.46 15.17
N TRP A 917 -37.73 -0.59 14.49
CA TRP A 917 -37.52 0.09 13.21
C TRP A 917 -38.43 -0.51 12.13
N LYS A 918 -39.23 0.35 11.49
CA LYS A 918 -40.08 -0.04 10.35
C LYS A 918 -39.52 0.54 9.05
N THR A 919 -39.10 -0.35 8.15
CA THR A 919 -38.76 -0.03 6.77
C THR A 919 -39.97 0.53 6.03
N ARG A 920 -39.73 1.41 5.05
CA ARG A 920 -40.81 2.16 4.39
C ARG A 920 -41.27 1.52 3.09
N TRP A 921 -40.34 1.01 2.30
CA TRP A 921 -40.60 0.60 0.92
C TRP A 921 -40.41 -0.90 0.69
N PHE A 922 -39.74 -1.58 1.62
CA PHE A 922 -39.51 -3.02 1.54
C PHE A 922 -40.01 -3.73 2.79
N ARG A 923 -40.40 -5.00 2.63
CA ARG A 923 -40.79 -5.91 3.72
C ARG A 923 -40.06 -7.23 3.58
N GLN A 924 -39.74 -7.86 4.70
CA GLN A 924 -39.25 -9.24 4.67
C GLN A 924 -40.35 -10.19 4.20
N GLY A 925 -39.97 -11.14 3.35
CA GLY A 925 -40.85 -12.20 2.87
C GLY A 925 -40.08 -13.29 2.14
N PRO A 926 -40.69 -14.46 1.89
CA PRO A 926 -40.05 -15.50 1.09
C PRO A 926 -39.98 -15.05 -0.38
N ASN A 927 -38.83 -15.23 -1.01
CA ASN A 927 -38.67 -15.07 -2.45
C ASN A 927 -39.62 -16.04 -3.17
N PRO A 928 -40.43 -15.55 -4.13
CA PRO A 928 -41.52 -16.34 -4.72
C PRO A 928 -41.04 -17.56 -5.51
N HIS A 929 -39.76 -17.63 -5.90
CA HIS A 929 -39.25 -18.68 -6.79
C HIS A 929 -38.41 -19.73 -6.07
N ASN A 930 -37.76 -19.39 -4.95
CA ASN A 930 -36.88 -20.32 -4.22
C ASN A 930 -37.15 -20.41 -2.70
N ASN A 931 -38.15 -19.69 -2.18
CA ASN A 931 -38.53 -19.64 -0.76
C ASN A 931 -37.45 -19.13 0.22
N ALA A 932 -36.31 -18.63 -0.25
CA ALA A 932 -35.32 -17.99 0.62
C ALA A 932 -35.86 -16.68 1.19
N GLN A 933 -35.41 -16.27 2.37
CA GLN A 933 -35.78 -14.98 2.96
C GLN A 933 -35.21 -13.84 2.09
N ASP A 934 -36.06 -12.87 1.76
CA ASP A 934 -35.71 -11.74 0.90
C ASP A 934 -36.45 -10.46 1.36
N TRP A 935 -36.07 -9.32 0.78
CA TRP A 935 -36.73 -8.04 0.99
C TRP A 935 -37.51 -7.65 -0.26
N LEU A 936 -38.84 -7.76 -0.16
CA LEU A 936 -39.76 -7.53 -1.26
C LEU A 936 -40.27 -6.09 -1.24
N TYR A 937 -40.26 -5.46 -2.41
CA TYR A 937 -40.79 -4.11 -2.60
C TYR A 937 -42.31 -4.08 -2.33
N CYS A 938 -42.75 -3.07 -1.59
CA CYS A 938 -44.14 -2.90 -1.14
C CYS A 938 -44.99 -2.02 -2.07
N GLY A 939 -44.42 -1.50 -3.15
CA GLY A 939 -45.07 -0.50 -4.00
C GLY A 939 -45.05 0.89 -3.37
N LYS A 940 -45.83 1.81 -3.98
CA LYS A 940 -46.14 3.17 -3.49
C LYS A 940 -45.01 4.20 -3.46
N TYR A 941 -43.74 3.80 -3.58
CA TYR A 941 -42.62 4.76 -3.62
C TYR A 941 -42.81 5.79 -4.74
N TRP A 942 -43.21 5.30 -5.92
CA TRP A 942 -43.40 6.11 -7.12
C TRP A 942 -44.68 6.97 -7.09
N ASP A 943 -45.55 6.82 -6.10
CA ASP A 943 -46.78 7.64 -5.93
C ASP A 943 -46.46 9.04 -5.37
N ARG A 944 -45.20 9.27 -4.95
CA ARG A 944 -44.65 10.55 -4.45
C ARG A 944 -45.37 11.15 -3.23
N SER A 945 -46.25 10.37 -2.59
CA SER A 945 -47.00 10.78 -1.40
C SER A 945 -46.19 10.54 -0.13
N TYR A 946 -45.09 11.25 0.03
CA TYR A 946 -44.15 11.08 1.14
C TYR A 946 -44.68 11.70 2.44
N THR A 947 -45.12 10.83 3.36
CA THR A 947 -45.57 11.23 4.70
C THR A 947 -44.77 10.46 5.75
N ASN A 948 -44.42 11.12 6.87
CA ASN A 948 -43.72 10.52 8.02
C ASN A 948 -42.42 9.76 7.67
N LEU A 949 -41.64 10.29 6.72
CA LEU A 949 -40.33 9.71 6.38
C LEU A 949 -39.29 9.95 7.49
N PRO A 950 -38.32 9.03 7.67
CA PRO A 950 -37.19 9.22 8.58
C PRO A 950 -36.45 10.53 8.31
N ASP A 951 -36.02 11.21 9.37
CA ASP A 951 -35.08 12.33 9.27
C ASP A 951 -33.67 11.83 9.62
N ILE A 952 -32.85 11.62 8.59
CA ILE A 952 -31.56 10.93 8.70
C ILE A 952 -30.36 11.81 8.36
N TYR A 953 -30.56 12.96 7.72
CA TYR A 953 -29.48 13.89 7.37
C TYR A 953 -29.32 15.03 8.36
#